data_AF-A0A5Y4J4J7-F1
#
_entry.id   AF-A0A5Y4J4J7-F1
#
_cell.length_a   1.000
_cell.length_b   1.000
_cell.length_c   1.000
_cell.angle_alpha   90.00
_cell.angle_beta   90.00
_cell.angle_gamma   90.00
#
_symmetry.space_group_name_H-M   'P 1'
#
loop_
_entity.id
_entity.type
_entity.pdbx_description
1 polymer ?
#
loop_
_entity_poly.entity_id
_entity_poly.type
_entity_poly.pdbx_seq_one_letter_code
_entity_poly.pdbx_strand_id
1 'polypeptide(L)'
;HNGSDSKLTNLAAGTLAADSTDAVNGSQLFDTNEKVDKNTADIATNTDSINQNTADITANTDSINQNTTDIAANTTSINQNTTDIATNTTNINNLSDSITGLTDDALLWDADTGAFSAKHNGSDSKITNLAAGTLAADSTDAVNGSQLFATNENVSQNTTDIAANTDSINQNTTDIATNTTNINSLSDSVTTLTDDALLWDAASGAFSANHNGSDSKITNLAAGTLASDSTDAVNGSQLFATNENVSQNTTDIAANTTSINQNTTDIATNTTSINNLSNSVTTLTDDALLWDAVSGAFSANRNGSASKIINVAAGDLSEDSTDAVNGSQLYETNQRVDQNTSAIADINTSITNLSSDNLSWNETTSSFSASHGSSTTNKITNVAAGELSEESTDAVNGSQLFETNEKVDQNTTDIAANTTNITQNSTAIENLNTSVSDINTSITGLTDNALLWDEDIGAFSANHGGSTSKITNVAAGALSEDSTDAVNGSQLYETNQKVDQNTSAIADINTSITNLGTDALSWDDEEGAFSASHGTSGTNKITNVAAGEIASDSTDAVNGSQLYETNMLISQYNESISQLAGDTSETYITENGTGVKYIRTNDNGLEGQDAYATGNGATAVGYDAVASGAGSLALGQNSSSSIDGSIALGSGSTSNRAISSGIQTTSVTSDGVVIGYNTTDRKLLGALSLGTDGESYRQITNVADGSEAQDAVTVRQLQNAIGAVTTTPTKYYHANSTEEDSLAVGTDSLAMGAKTIVNADAGIGIGLNTLVMADAINGIAIGSNARAYHANSIAMGNGSQTTRGAQTDYTAYNMDTPQNSVGEFSVGSEDGQRQITNVAAGSADTDAVNVGQLKVTDSRVAANTESINNLNTQVSSLDTRVTNIENGIGDIVTTGSTKYFKTNTDGVDANAQGADSVAIGSGSIAAAENSVALGTNSVADEANTVSVGSSTQQRRITNVAAGVNNTDAVNVAQLKASEAGSVRYETNADGSVNYSVLNLGDGSGGTTRIGNVSAAVNDTDAVNYAQLKRSVEEANTYTDQKMGEMNSKIKGVENKMSGGIASAMAMAGLPQAYAPGANMTSIAGGTFNGESAVAIGVSMVSESGGWVYKLQGTSNSQGDYSAAIGAGFQW
;
A
#
# COMPACT_ATOMS: atom_id res chain seq x y z
N HIS A 1 169.94 75.84 -25.51
CA HIS A 1 170.59 75.94 -26.84
C HIS A 1 169.94 74.94 -27.77
N ASN A 2 169.59 75.39 -29.00
CA ASN A 2 169.88 74.77 -30.30
C ASN A 2 169.82 73.24 -30.46
N GLY A 3 169.11 72.70 -31.45
CA GLY A 3 167.66 72.62 -31.50
C GLY A 3 167.29 71.14 -31.35
N SER A 4 167.28 70.70 -30.08
CA SER A 4 166.58 69.55 -29.47
C SER A 4 166.64 68.19 -30.18
N ASP A 5 167.46 67.28 -29.64
CA ASP A 5 166.94 66.12 -28.88
C ASP A 5 168.01 65.56 -27.94
N SER A 6 167.67 65.53 -26.65
CA SER A 6 168.54 65.15 -25.54
C SER A 6 168.50 63.66 -25.29
N LYS A 7 169.66 63.04 -25.08
CA LYS A 7 169.80 61.63 -24.70
C LYS A 7 170.26 61.52 -23.24
N LEU A 8 169.49 60.81 -22.42
CA LEU A 8 169.89 60.39 -21.08
C LEU A 8 170.55 59.01 -21.16
N THR A 9 171.76 58.86 -20.63
CA THR A 9 172.51 57.59 -20.56
C THR A 9 172.96 57.32 -19.12
N ASN A 10 173.21 56.05 -18.78
CA ASN A 10 173.49 55.53 -17.42
C ASN A 10 172.34 55.66 -16.40
N LEU A 11 171.09 55.55 -16.88
CA LEU A 11 169.94 55.50 -15.99
C LEU A 11 169.74 54.08 -15.42
N ALA A 12 169.74 53.98 -14.09
CA ALA A 12 169.31 52.79 -13.36
C ALA A 12 167.80 52.59 -13.52
N ALA A 13 167.31 51.36 -13.34
CA ALA A 13 165.91 51.06 -13.57
C ALA A 13 165.00 51.85 -12.64
N GLY A 14 164.02 52.55 -13.24
CA GLY A 14 162.99 53.25 -12.49
C GLY A 14 162.06 52.27 -11.80
N THR A 15 161.53 52.68 -10.65
CA THR A 15 160.54 51.86 -9.92
C THR A 15 159.28 51.76 -10.76
N LEU A 16 158.84 50.53 -11.04
CA LEU A 16 157.60 50.26 -11.80
C LEU A 16 156.43 50.21 -10.81
N ALA A 17 155.93 51.38 -10.46
CA ALA A 17 154.72 51.59 -9.68
C ALA A 17 153.86 52.67 -10.33
N ALA A 18 152.57 52.70 -10.00
CA ALA A 18 151.57 53.52 -10.68
C ALA A 18 151.79 55.04 -10.51
N ASP A 19 152.56 55.45 -9.52
CA ASP A 19 152.84 56.84 -9.12
C ASP A 19 154.29 57.26 -9.40
N SER A 20 155.07 56.40 -10.07
CA SER A 20 156.46 56.68 -10.38
C SER A 20 156.59 57.68 -11.55
N THR A 21 157.42 58.69 -11.32
CA THR A 21 157.86 59.67 -12.33
C THR A 21 159.30 59.40 -12.79
N ASP A 22 159.84 58.24 -12.39
CA ASP A 22 161.15 57.76 -12.81
C ASP A 22 161.14 57.41 -14.30
N ALA A 23 162.22 57.73 -15.01
CA ALA A 23 162.36 57.29 -16.39
C ALA A 23 162.64 55.77 -16.45
N VAL A 24 161.87 55.06 -17.27
CA VAL A 24 162.08 53.64 -17.56
C VAL A 24 163.23 53.46 -18.54
N ASN A 25 164.08 52.47 -18.28
CA ASN A 25 165.22 52.18 -19.14
C ASN A 25 164.87 51.16 -20.24
N GLY A 26 165.78 50.98 -21.21
CA GLY A 26 165.54 50.09 -22.35
C GLY A 26 165.25 48.63 -21.98
N SER A 27 165.76 48.10 -20.86
CA SER A 27 165.45 46.73 -20.44
C SER A 27 164.00 46.55 -20.01
N GLN A 28 163.39 47.56 -19.35
CA GLN A 28 161.98 47.49 -18.94
C GLN A 28 161.02 47.53 -20.14
N LEU A 29 161.40 48.22 -21.22
CA LEU A 29 160.65 48.25 -22.47
C LEU A 29 160.81 46.94 -23.28
N PHE A 30 161.99 46.33 -23.26
CA PHE A 30 162.26 45.07 -23.94
C PHE A 30 161.44 43.90 -23.39
N ASP A 31 161.35 43.73 -22.06
CA ASP A 31 160.53 42.70 -21.41
C ASP A 31 159.03 42.81 -21.77
N THR A 32 158.55 44.04 -21.99
CA THR A 32 157.16 44.28 -22.41
C THR A 32 156.94 43.80 -23.84
N ASN A 33 157.90 44.07 -24.74
CA ASN A 33 157.84 43.59 -26.13
C ASN A 33 157.90 42.07 -26.22
N GLU A 34 158.73 41.38 -25.42
CA GLU A 34 158.76 39.90 -25.42
C GLU A 34 157.39 39.28 -25.04
N LYS A 35 156.65 39.89 -24.10
CA LYS A 35 155.29 39.45 -23.75
C LYS A 35 154.29 39.67 -24.88
N VAL A 36 154.45 40.75 -25.66
CA VAL A 36 153.61 41.03 -26.84
C VAL A 36 153.89 40.04 -27.98
N ASP A 37 155.16 39.67 -28.20
CA ASP A 37 155.52 38.65 -29.19
C ASP A 37 154.99 37.26 -28.81
N LYS A 38 155.07 36.89 -27.51
CA LYS A 38 154.46 35.65 -26.98
C LYS A 38 152.96 35.59 -27.24
N ASN A 39 152.24 36.69 -26.95
CA ASN A 39 150.81 36.78 -27.24
C ASN A 39 150.52 36.65 -28.74
N THR A 40 151.35 37.22 -29.60
CA THR A 40 151.19 37.13 -31.07
C THR A 40 151.34 35.68 -31.57
N ALA A 41 152.30 34.92 -31.03
CA ALA A 41 152.49 33.51 -31.35
C ALA A 41 151.34 32.61 -30.83
N ASP A 42 150.84 32.88 -29.62
CA ASP A 42 149.71 32.15 -29.04
C ASP A 42 148.41 32.41 -29.84
N ILE A 43 148.22 33.63 -30.36
CA ILE A 43 147.11 33.98 -31.26
C ILE A 43 147.18 33.19 -32.58
N ALA A 44 148.36 33.00 -33.17
CA ALA A 44 148.52 32.20 -34.39
C ALA A 44 148.17 30.71 -34.16
N THR A 45 148.65 30.12 -33.05
CA THR A 45 148.34 28.72 -32.69
C THR A 45 146.84 28.50 -32.44
N ASN A 46 146.19 29.46 -31.78
CA ASN A 46 144.75 29.43 -31.59
C ASN A 46 143.99 29.53 -32.93
N THR A 47 144.50 30.29 -33.90
CA THR A 47 143.89 30.41 -35.23
C THR A 47 143.89 29.07 -35.98
N ASP A 48 145.00 28.32 -35.95
CA ASP A 48 145.08 26.99 -36.59
C ASP A 48 144.16 25.97 -35.91
N SER A 49 144.11 25.97 -34.57
CA SER A 49 143.20 25.10 -33.81
C SER A 49 141.72 25.41 -34.09
N ILE A 50 141.38 26.69 -34.26
CA ILE A 50 140.04 27.13 -34.65
C ILE A 50 139.70 26.64 -36.06
N ASN A 51 140.64 26.69 -37.01
CA ASN A 51 140.42 26.19 -38.36
C ASN A 51 140.22 24.66 -38.39
N GLN A 52 141.01 23.89 -37.62
CA GLN A 52 140.82 22.44 -37.51
C GLN A 52 139.46 22.08 -36.90
N ASN A 53 139.08 22.75 -35.80
CA ASN A 53 137.76 22.57 -35.20
C ASN A 53 136.63 22.91 -36.19
N THR A 54 136.82 23.92 -37.05
CA THR A 54 135.85 24.27 -38.11
C THR A 54 135.69 23.14 -39.14
N ALA A 55 136.79 22.47 -39.52
CA ALA A 55 136.74 21.32 -40.43
C ALA A 55 136.06 20.09 -39.80
N ASP A 56 136.40 19.75 -38.54
CA ASP A 56 135.80 18.62 -37.82
C ASP A 56 134.29 18.85 -37.57
N ILE A 57 133.89 20.09 -37.26
CA ILE A 57 132.47 20.47 -37.15
C ILE A 57 131.76 20.26 -38.49
N THR A 58 132.40 20.55 -39.63
CA THR A 58 131.79 20.34 -40.95
C THR A 58 131.59 18.85 -41.25
N ALA A 59 132.59 18.00 -41.01
CA ALA A 59 132.47 16.55 -41.22
C ALA A 59 131.43 15.88 -40.28
N ASN A 60 131.37 16.33 -39.03
CA ASN A 60 130.33 15.90 -38.10
C ASN A 60 128.94 16.36 -38.56
N THR A 61 128.83 17.58 -39.12
CA THR A 61 127.58 18.09 -39.69
C THR A 61 127.09 17.22 -40.85
N ASP A 62 127.98 16.80 -41.76
CA ASP A 62 127.61 15.92 -42.88
C ASP A 62 127.18 14.53 -42.40
N SER A 63 127.88 13.94 -41.42
CA SER A 63 127.51 12.64 -40.84
C SER A 63 126.17 12.71 -40.09
N ILE A 64 125.93 13.81 -39.37
CA ILE A 64 124.64 14.08 -38.72
C ILE A 64 123.54 14.18 -39.78
N ASN A 65 123.76 14.90 -40.90
CA ASN A 65 122.78 15.03 -41.97
C ASN A 65 122.45 13.68 -42.65
N GLN A 66 123.45 12.81 -42.86
CA GLN A 66 123.22 11.46 -43.39
C GLN A 66 122.42 10.62 -42.40
N ASN A 67 122.80 10.61 -41.12
CA ASN A 67 122.03 9.93 -40.08
C ASN A 67 120.60 10.47 -39.97
N THR A 68 120.39 11.77 -40.09
CA THR A 68 119.05 12.38 -40.14
C THR A 68 118.24 11.87 -41.33
N THR A 69 118.87 11.71 -42.50
CA THR A 69 118.22 11.18 -43.70
C THR A 69 117.83 9.71 -43.56
N ASP A 70 118.74 8.87 -43.04
CA ASP A 70 118.48 7.44 -42.84
C ASP A 70 117.45 7.20 -41.74
N ILE A 71 117.48 8.00 -40.66
CA ILE A 71 116.44 7.99 -39.62
C ILE A 71 115.08 8.34 -40.24
N ALA A 72 114.99 9.36 -41.09
CA ALA A 72 113.73 9.73 -41.74
C ALA A 72 113.19 8.61 -42.65
N ALA A 73 114.06 7.91 -43.39
CA ALA A 73 113.68 6.77 -44.22
C ALA A 73 113.19 5.58 -43.39
N ASN A 74 113.87 5.27 -42.29
CA ASN A 74 113.46 4.23 -41.34
C ASN A 74 112.14 4.58 -40.65
N THR A 75 111.95 5.84 -40.23
CA THR A 75 110.68 6.33 -39.68
C THR A 75 109.54 6.14 -40.67
N THR A 76 109.76 6.43 -41.96
CA THR A 76 108.75 6.24 -43.01
C THR A 76 108.38 4.76 -43.17
N SER A 77 109.37 3.86 -43.21
CA SER A 77 109.14 2.42 -43.35
C SER A 77 108.45 1.82 -42.11
N ILE A 78 108.81 2.27 -40.91
CA ILE A 78 108.17 1.86 -39.65
C ILE A 78 106.71 2.32 -39.62
N ASN A 79 106.42 3.54 -40.07
CA ASN A 79 105.05 4.04 -40.13
C ASN A 79 104.19 3.26 -41.13
N GLN A 80 104.76 2.84 -42.26
CA GLN A 80 104.05 2.00 -43.23
C GLN A 80 103.74 0.61 -42.64
N ASN A 81 104.73 -0.05 -42.04
CA ASN A 81 104.51 -1.35 -41.39
C ASN A 81 103.49 -1.26 -40.24
N THR A 82 103.48 -0.16 -39.49
CA THR A 82 102.50 0.10 -38.42
C THR A 82 101.09 0.23 -38.99
N THR A 83 100.94 0.90 -40.14
CA THR A 83 99.66 1.07 -40.82
C THR A 83 99.14 -0.25 -41.39
N ASP A 84 100.01 -1.07 -41.98
CA ASP A 84 99.65 -2.37 -42.55
C ASP A 84 99.23 -3.36 -41.45
N ILE A 85 99.94 -3.38 -40.32
CA ILE A 85 99.59 -4.20 -39.15
C ILE A 85 98.24 -3.76 -38.55
N ALA A 86 97.99 -2.45 -38.42
CA ALA A 86 96.70 -1.95 -37.95
C ALA A 86 95.56 -2.40 -38.89
N THR A 87 95.78 -2.32 -40.21
CA THR A 87 94.78 -2.72 -41.22
C THR A 87 94.48 -4.23 -41.16
N ASN A 88 95.51 -5.07 -41.09
CA ASN A 88 95.33 -6.52 -40.94
C ASN A 88 94.64 -6.89 -39.62
N THR A 89 94.92 -6.15 -38.54
CA THR A 89 94.26 -6.34 -37.24
C THR A 89 92.77 -6.00 -37.33
N THR A 90 92.39 -4.89 -37.97
CA THR A 90 90.99 -4.53 -38.19
C THR A 90 90.26 -5.57 -39.07
N ASN A 91 90.88 -6.07 -40.14
CA ASN A 91 90.24 -7.07 -41.01
C ASN A 91 90.02 -8.42 -40.31
N ILE A 92 90.99 -8.87 -39.49
CA ILE A 92 90.85 -10.10 -38.71
C ILE A 92 89.75 -9.95 -37.65
N ASN A 93 89.68 -8.80 -36.97
CA ASN A 93 88.62 -8.54 -35.98
C ASN A 93 87.24 -8.49 -36.64
N ASN A 94 87.07 -7.81 -37.78
CA ASN A 94 85.78 -7.76 -38.48
C ASN A 94 85.32 -9.15 -38.97
N LEU A 95 86.24 -10.00 -39.43
CA LEU A 95 85.92 -11.37 -39.83
C LEU A 95 85.56 -12.24 -38.61
N SER A 96 86.24 -12.03 -37.48
CA SER A 96 85.91 -12.67 -36.20
C SER A 96 84.54 -12.25 -35.69
N ASP A 97 84.22 -10.95 -35.68
CA ASP A 97 82.92 -10.43 -35.23
C ASP A 97 81.77 -10.89 -36.14
N SER A 98 82.01 -10.99 -37.45
CA SER A 98 81.00 -11.50 -38.40
C SER A 98 80.73 -13.01 -38.23
N ILE A 99 81.78 -13.80 -37.94
CA ILE A 99 81.63 -15.24 -37.65
C ILE A 99 80.94 -15.44 -36.31
N THR A 100 81.23 -14.59 -35.31
CA THR A 100 80.60 -14.64 -33.98
C THR A 100 79.11 -14.29 -34.07
N GLY A 101 78.73 -13.28 -34.86
CA GLY A 101 77.32 -12.93 -35.10
C GLY A 101 76.50 -14.02 -35.82
N LEU A 102 77.10 -14.79 -36.74
CA LEU A 102 76.42 -15.90 -37.44
C LEU A 102 76.13 -17.12 -36.53
N THR A 103 76.86 -17.29 -35.43
CA THR A 103 76.61 -18.32 -34.41
C THR A 103 75.49 -17.94 -33.43
N ASP A 104 75.19 -16.66 -33.26
CA ASP A 104 74.14 -16.21 -32.34
C ASP A 104 72.76 -16.17 -33.04
N ASP A 105 72.70 -15.82 -34.34
CA ASP A 105 71.45 -15.58 -35.10
C ASP A 105 70.75 -16.80 -35.75
N ALA A 106 71.31 -18.02 -35.67
CA ALA A 106 70.73 -19.23 -36.28
C ALA A 106 70.12 -20.20 -35.24
N LEU A 107 69.10 -20.99 -35.64
CA LEU A 107 68.56 -22.09 -34.81
C LEU A 107 69.62 -23.19 -34.67
N LEU A 108 70.35 -23.18 -33.56
CA LEU A 108 71.45 -24.12 -33.31
C LEU A 108 70.96 -25.38 -32.60
N TRP A 109 71.49 -26.54 -33.00
CA TRP A 109 71.28 -27.80 -32.30
C TRP A 109 72.06 -27.82 -30.98
N ASP A 110 71.37 -27.91 -29.84
CA ASP A 110 72.02 -28.07 -28.53
C ASP A 110 72.17 -29.57 -28.22
N ALA A 111 73.41 -30.04 -28.29
CA ALA A 111 73.76 -31.44 -28.15
C ALA A 111 73.59 -31.97 -26.71
N ASP A 112 73.53 -31.09 -25.70
CA ASP A 112 73.37 -31.47 -24.28
C ASP A 112 71.89 -31.67 -23.91
N THR A 113 70.97 -30.99 -24.60
CA THR A 113 69.51 -31.15 -24.45
C THR A 113 68.85 -31.98 -25.56
N GLY A 114 69.57 -32.29 -26.65
CA GLY A 114 69.11 -33.17 -27.73
C GLY A 114 68.02 -32.57 -28.64
N ALA A 115 67.97 -31.24 -28.79
CA ALA A 115 66.95 -30.54 -29.59
C ALA A 115 67.52 -29.27 -30.28
N PHE A 116 66.81 -28.76 -31.31
CA PHE A 116 67.12 -27.47 -31.93
C PHE A 116 66.64 -26.32 -31.01
N SER A 117 67.54 -25.41 -30.65
CA SER A 117 67.31 -24.31 -29.72
C SER A 117 67.10 -22.98 -30.47
N ALA A 118 66.04 -22.26 -30.12
CA ALA A 118 65.79 -20.89 -30.55
C ALA A 118 66.43 -19.84 -29.64
N LYS A 119 67.36 -20.24 -28.76
CA LYS A 119 68.04 -19.32 -27.86
C LYS A 119 69.10 -18.52 -28.61
N HIS A 120 69.04 -17.18 -28.51
CA HIS A 120 70.08 -16.27 -28.97
C HIS A 120 70.77 -15.70 -27.72
N ASN A 121 72.09 -15.89 -27.58
CA ASN A 121 72.85 -15.51 -26.37
C ASN A 121 72.28 -16.07 -25.05
N GLY A 122 71.80 -17.32 -25.09
CA GLY A 122 71.34 -18.06 -23.90
C GLY A 122 69.92 -17.73 -23.44
N SER A 123 69.21 -16.79 -24.09
CA SER A 123 67.80 -16.47 -23.81
C SER A 123 66.88 -17.03 -24.90
N ASP A 124 65.74 -17.63 -24.52
CA ASP A 124 64.74 -18.15 -25.47
C ASP A 124 64.19 -17.04 -26.37
N SER A 125 64.36 -17.18 -27.69
CA SER A 125 63.80 -16.22 -28.66
C SER A 125 62.44 -16.68 -29.17
N LYS A 126 61.53 -15.74 -29.44
CA LYS A 126 60.23 -16.04 -30.06
C LYS A 126 60.41 -16.34 -31.54
N ILE A 127 59.94 -17.50 -32.00
CA ILE A 127 59.80 -17.80 -33.44
C ILE A 127 58.55 -17.07 -33.94
N THR A 128 58.74 -15.93 -34.61
CA THR A 128 57.66 -15.13 -35.21
C THR A 128 57.43 -15.52 -36.68
N ASN A 129 56.22 -15.30 -37.21
CA ASN A 129 55.80 -15.71 -38.57
C ASN A 129 55.67 -17.23 -38.82
N LEU A 130 55.42 -18.03 -37.78
CA LEU A 130 55.08 -19.45 -37.92
C LEU A 130 53.66 -19.62 -38.49
N ALA A 131 53.54 -20.23 -39.67
CA ALA A 131 52.24 -20.56 -40.27
C ALA A 131 51.47 -21.56 -39.39
N ALA A 132 50.14 -21.59 -39.47
CA ALA A 132 49.33 -22.52 -38.69
C ALA A 132 49.65 -23.97 -39.11
N GLY A 133 50.12 -24.80 -38.17
CA GLY A 133 50.46 -26.20 -38.40
C GLY A 133 49.23 -27.07 -38.63
N THR A 134 49.38 -28.21 -39.30
CA THR A 134 48.23 -29.09 -39.55
C THR A 134 47.81 -29.83 -38.27
N LEU A 135 46.55 -29.75 -37.85
CA LEU A 135 46.04 -30.44 -36.65
C LEU A 135 45.51 -31.84 -37.01
N ALA A 136 46.40 -32.84 -37.00
CA ALA A 136 46.09 -34.28 -37.16
C ALA A 136 46.83 -35.10 -36.10
N ALA A 137 46.34 -36.30 -35.78
CA ALA A 137 46.82 -37.11 -34.66
C ALA A 137 48.30 -37.56 -34.77
N ASP A 138 48.87 -37.58 -35.98
CA ASP A 138 50.27 -37.90 -36.28
C ASP A 138 51.10 -36.67 -36.72
N SER A 139 50.53 -35.47 -36.63
CA SER A 139 51.22 -34.25 -37.04
C SER A 139 52.38 -33.92 -36.11
N THR A 140 53.54 -33.69 -36.71
CA THR A 140 54.74 -33.16 -36.04
C THR A 140 54.94 -31.67 -36.32
N ASP A 141 53.95 -30.99 -36.90
CA ASP A 141 54.02 -29.56 -37.20
C ASP A 141 53.97 -28.74 -35.90
N ALA A 142 54.79 -27.69 -35.81
CA ALA A 142 54.69 -26.73 -34.72
C ALA A 142 53.41 -25.90 -34.88
N VAL A 143 52.50 -25.95 -33.88
CA VAL A 143 51.28 -25.15 -33.86
C VAL A 143 51.58 -23.72 -33.41
N ASN A 144 50.94 -22.74 -34.05
CA ASN A 144 51.18 -21.33 -33.70
C ASN A 144 50.20 -20.83 -32.62
N GLY A 145 50.50 -19.65 -32.05
CA GLY A 145 49.73 -19.09 -30.95
C GLY A 145 48.24 -18.88 -31.23
N SER A 146 47.83 -18.71 -32.50
CA SER A 146 46.40 -18.57 -32.85
C SER A 146 45.62 -19.89 -32.71
N GLN A 147 46.26 -21.03 -32.98
CA GLN A 147 45.66 -22.36 -32.85
C GLN A 147 45.53 -22.77 -31.38
N LEU A 148 46.55 -22.44 -30.58
CA LEU A 148 46.52 -22.64 -29.14
C LEU A 148 45.53 -21.69 -28.46
N PHE A 149 45.45 -20.43 -28.89
CA PHE A 149 44.48 -19.46 -28.38
C PHE A 149 43.04 -19.90 -28.69
N ALA A 150 42.72 -20.35 -29.90
CA ALA A 150 41.39 -20.86 -30.23
C ALA A 150 41.01 -22.10 -29.39
N THR A 151 41.97 -22.99 -29.13
CA THR A 151 41.77 -24.13 -28.22
C THR A 151 41.55 -23.66 -26.78
N ASN A 152 42.35 -22.68 -26.32
CA ASN A 152 42.22 -22.11 -24.98
C ASN A 152 40.93 -21.30 -24.79
N GLU A 153 40.42 -20.62 -25.81
CA GLU A 153 39.09 -19.98 -25.75
C GLU A 153 37.99 -21.04 -25.63
N ASN A 154 38.07 -22.14 -26.38
CA ASN A 154 37.12 -23.24 -26.23
C ASN A 154 37.21 -23.91 -24.84
N VAL A 155 38.41 -24.07 -24.29
CA VAL A 155 38.61 -24.60 -22.93
C VAL A 155 38.15 -23.62 -21.87
N SER A 156 38.38 -22.31 -22.04
CA SER A 156 37.89 -21.27 -21.15
C SER A 156 36.37 -21.17 -21.22
N GLN A 157 35.77 -21.27 -22.41
CA GLN A 157 34.32 -21.34 -22.59
C GLN A 157 33.76 -22.60 -21.94
N ASN A 158 34.39 -23.77 -22.13
CA ASN A 158 33.99 -24.99 -21.43
C ASN A 158 34.14 -24.85 -19.91
N THR A 159 35.14 -24.11 -19.42
CA THR A 159 35.31 -23.84 -17.99
C THR A 159 34.21 -22.92 -17.48
N THR A 160 33.85 -21.88 -18.22
CA THR A 160 32.70 -21.01 -17.93
C THR A 160 31.39 -21.80 -17.98
N ASP A 161 31.21 -22.69 -18.95
CA ASP A 161 30.03 -23.54 -19.10
C ASP A 161 29.97 -24.58 -17.98
N ILE A 162 31.10 -25.14 -17.55
CA ILE A 162 31.18 -26.06 -16.40
C ILE A 162 30.89 -25.31 -15.11
N ALA A 163 31.39 -24.08 -14.93
CA ALA A 163 31.06 -23.24 -13.78
C ALA A 163 29.57 -22.89 -13.78
N ALA A 164 29.01 -22.47 -14.92
CA ALA A 164 27.58 -22.19 -15.07
C ALA A 164 26.71 -23.43 -14.85
N ASN A 165 27.15 -24.60 -15.32
CA ASN A 165 26.50 -25.88 -15.06
C ASN A 165 26.65 -26.30 -13.59
N THR A 166 27.78 -26.02 -12.95
CA THR A 166 28.01 -26.28 -11.53
C THR A 166 27.13 -25.39 -10.67
N ASP A 167 27.02 -24.10 -11.01
CA ASP A 167 26.09 -23.17 -10.37
C ASP A 167 24.64 -23.59 -10.63
N SER A 168 24.30 -24.01 -11.84
CA SER A 168 22.97 -24.56 -12.16
C SER A 168 22.69 -25.87 -11.44
N ILE A 169 23.69 -26.73 -11.23
CA ILE A 169 23.58 -27.99 -10.47
C ILE A 169 23.47 -27.70 -8.98
N ASN A 170 24.23 -26.74 -8.45
CA ASN A 170 24.15 -26.30 -7.06
C ASN A 170 22.81 -25.62 -6.80
N GLN A 171 22.31 -24.81 -7.74
CA GLN A 171 20.99 -24.23 -7.70
C GLN A 171 19.93 -25.32 -7.81
N ASN A 172 20.03 -26.25 -8.76
CA ASN A 172 19.12 -27.40 -8.86
C ASN A 172 19.18 -28.29 -7.62
N THR A 173 20.33 -28.46 -6.97
CA THR A 173 20.48 -29.24 -5.73
C THR A 173 19.83 -28.50 -4.57
N THR A 174 20.01 -27.19 -4.50
CA THR A 174 19.33 -26.33 -3.52
C THR A 174 17.82 -26.31 -3.76
N ASP A 175 17.39 -26.24 -5.02
CA ASP A 175 16.00 -26.29 -5.44
C ASP A 175 15.42 -27.67 -5.22
N ILE A 176 16.16 -28.76 -5.40
CA ILE A 176 15.73 -30.13 -5.10
C ILE A 176 15.67 -30.35 -3.59
N ALA A 177 16.61 -29.84 -2.80
CA ALA A 177 16.55 -29.91 -1.34
C ALA A 177 15.40 -29.07 -0.79
N THR A 178 15.17 -27.89 -1.38
CA THR A 178 14.03 -27.03 -1.11
C THR A 178 12.74 -27.69 -1.56
N ASN A 179 12.69 -28.29 -2.75
CA ASN A 179 11.54 -29.03 -3.26
C ASN A 179 11.29 -30.30 -2.46
N THR A 180 12.31 -30.99 -1.96
CA THR A 180 12.17 -32.17 -1.09
C THR A 180 11.64 -31.74 0.28
N THR A 181 12.14 -30.62 0.81
CA THR A 181 11.61 -30.04 2.04
C THR A 181 10.18 -29.56 1.85
N ASN A 182 9.87 -28.92 0.71
CA ASN A 182 8.54 -28.46 0.34
C ASN A 182 7.61 -29.64 0.04
N ILE A 183 8.08 -30.73 -0.57
CA ILE A 183 7.33 -31.94 -0.85
C ILE A 183 7.09 -32.71 0.44
N ASN A 184 8.07 -32.80 1.35
CA ASN A 184 7.87 -33.40 2.67
C ASN A 184 6.92 -32.54 3.50
N SER A 185 7.10 -31.22 3.48
CA SER A 185 6.16 -30.28 4.13
C SER A 185 4.78 -30.35 3.49
N LEU A 186 4.68 -30.53 2.17
CA LEU A 186 3.43 -30.72 1.44
C LEU A 186 2.84 -32.10 1.70
N SER A 187 3.66 -33.14 1.85
CA SER A 187 3.25 -34.52 2.15
C SER A 187 2.74 -34.60 3.58
N ASP A 188 3.44 -33.99 4.54
CA ASP A 188 2.99 -33.81 5.91
C ASP A 188 1.71 -32.96 5.92
N SER A 189 1.67 -31.85 5.16
CA SER A 189 0.48 -31.01 5.02
C SER A 189 -0.69 -31.77 4.39
N VAL A 190 -0.46 -32.64 3.41
CA VAL A 190 -1.46 -33.47 2.73
C VAL A 190 -1.92 -34.61 3.65
N THR A 191 -1.02 -35.18 4.46
CA THR A 191 -1.34 -36.19 5.46
C THR A 191 -2.20 -35.59 6.57
N THR A 192 -1.85 -34.39 7.03
CA THR A 192 -2.73 -33.61 7.92
C THR A 192 -4.02 -33.17 7.21
N LEU A 193 -3.99 -32.90 5.90
CA LEU A 193 -5.20 -32.59 5.14
C LEU A 193 -6.12 -33.80 5.01
N THR A 194 -5.60 -35.04 4.90
CA THR A 194 -6.44 -36.25 4.91
C THR A 194 -7.12 -36.49 6.26
N ASP A 195 -6.50 -36.05 7.35
CA ASP A 195 -7.09 -36.10 8.69
C ASP A 195 -8.06 -34.92 8.94
N ASP A 196 -7.79 -33.73 8.37
CA ASP A 196 -8.59 -32.51 8.57
C ASP A 196 -9.65 -32.24 7.46
N ALA A 197 -9.67 -33.00 6.36
CA ALA A 197 -10.59 -32.80 5.23
C ALA A 197 -11.92 -33.56 5.40
N LEU A 198 -12.97 -33.04 4.76
CA LEU A 198 -14.24 -33.73 4.59
C LEU A 198 -14.06 -34.97 3.71
N LEU A 199 -14.03 -36.15 4.32
CA LEU A 199 -13.77 -37.42 3.64
C LEU A 199 -15.06 -38.00 3.07
N TRP A 200 -15.06 -38.36 1.78
CA TRP A 200 -16.21 -39.04 1.18
C TRP A 200 -16.39 -40.44 1.78
N ASP A 201 -17.51 -40.67 2.45
CA ASP A 201 -17.90 -41.98 2.97
C ASP A 201 -18.78 -42.70 1.94
N ALA A 202 -18.21 -43.73 1.31
CA ALA A 202 -18.87 -44.50 0.27
C ALA A 202 -20.06 -45.35 0.79
N ALA A 203 -20.12 -45.66 2.09
CA ALA A 203 -21.23 -46.42 2.67
C ALA A 203 -22.47 -45.55 2.93
N SER A 204 -22.27 -44.27 3.28
CA SER A 204 -23.36 -43.31 3.49
C SER A 204 -23.68 -42.46 2.26
N GLY A 205 -22.80 -42.46 1.24
CA GLY A 205 -22.98 -41.67 0.02
C GLY A 205 -22.90 -40.16 0.26
N ALA A 206 -22.12 -39.73 1.27
CA ALA A 206 -21.99 -38.33 1.67
C ALA A 206 -20.57 -38.01 2.13
N PHE A 207 -20.22 -36.72 2.12
CA PHE A 207 -18.98 -36.23 2.73
C PHE A 207 -19.13 -36.20 4.26
N SER A 208 -18.24 -36.90 4.96
CA SER A 208 -18.20 -37.02 6.42
C SER A 208 -17.25 -36.00 7.04
N ALA A 209 -17.71 -35.30 8.07
CA ALA A 209 -16.88 -34.44 8.94
C ALA A 209 -16.36 -35.19 10.18
N ASN A 210 -16.53 -36.52 10.25
CA ASN A 210 -16.12 -37.29 11.40
C ASN A 210 -14.61 -37.55 11.38
N HIS A 211 -13.90 -37.13 12.43
CA HIS A 211 -12.47 -37.35 12.61
C HIS A 211 -12.26 -38.16 13.89
N ASN A 212 -11.58 -39.32 13.79
CA ASN A 212 -11.30 -40.23 14.90
C ASN A 212 -12.53 -40.64 15.75
N GLY A 213 -13.70 -40.80 15.13
CA GLY A 213 -14.94 -41.24 15.79
C GLY A 213 -15.75 -40.11 16.44
N SER A 214 -15.39 -38.85 16.20
CA SER A 214 -16.11 -37.66 16.68
C SER A 214 -16.40 -36.68 15.54
N ASP A 215 -17.60 -36.09 15.53
CA ASP A 215 -18.00 -35.14 14.49
C ASP A 215 -17.26 -33.79 14.64
N SER A 216 -16.62 -33.32 13.56
CA SER A 216 -15.87 -32.05 13.50
C SER A 216 -16.71 -30.88 12.96
N LYS A 217 -16.36 -29.65 13.35
CA LYS A 217 -17.02 -28.42 12.87
C LYS A 217 -16.47 -27.98 11.51
N ILE A 218 -17.34 -27.69 10.55
CA ILE A 218 -16.98 -27.09 9.25
C ILE A 218 -17.00 -25.56 9.38
N THR A 219 -15.84 -24.91 9.23
CA THR A 219 -15.70 -23.43 9.29
C THR A 219 -15.45 -22.84 7.90
N ASN A 220 -15.72 -21.54 7.67
CA ASN A 220 -15.58 -20.85 6.37
C ASN A 220 -16.45 -21.39 5.21
N LEU A 221 -17.53 -22.11 5.51
CA LEU A 221 -18.53 -22.52 4.52
C LEU A 221 -19.20 -21.28 3.91
N ALA A 222 -19.20 -21.16 2.57
CA ALA A 222 -19.93 -20.11 1.86
C ALA A 222 -21.44 -20.24 2.08
N ALA A 223 -22.20 -19.17 1.89
CA ALA A 223 -23.64 -19.21 2.06
C ALA A 223 -24.27 -20.14 0.99
N GLY A 224 -24.86 -21.25 1.43
CA GLY A 224 -25.54 -22.20 0.54
C GLY A 224 -26.77 -21.60 -0.12
N THR A 225 -27.11 -22.04 -1.32
CA THR A 225 -28.29 -21.52 -2.03
C THR A 225 -29.57 -21.91 -1.29
N LEU A 226 -30.42 -20.95 -0.92
CA LEU A 226 -31.70 -21.22 -0.27
C LEU A 226 -32.80 -21.45 -1.33
N ALA A 227 -32.92 -22.69 -1.83
CA ALA A 227 -33.97 -23.13 -2.74
C ALA A 227 -34.56 -24.48 -2.28
N SER A 228 -35.79 -24.81 -2.71
CA SER A 228 -36.53 -25.99 -2.23
C SER A 228 -35.92 -27.34 -2.62
N ASP A 229 -35.08 -27.35 -3.65
CA ASP A 229 -34.34 -28.51 -4.18
C ASP A 229 -32.83 -28.41 -3.91
N SER A 230 -32.39 -27.39 -3.15
CA SER A 230 -30.98 -27.20 -2.83
C SER A 230 -30.46 -28.31 -1.92
N THR A 231 -29.32 -28.88 -2.30
CA THR A 231 -28.52 -29.80 -1.47
C THR A 231 -27.30 -29.10 -0.87
N ASP A 232 -27.21 -27.77 -0.97
CA ASP A 232 -26.11 -26.99 -0.43
C ASP A 232 -26.17 -26.98 1.11
N ALA A 233 -25.01 -27.14 1.76
CA ALA A 233 -24.92 -26.96 3.20
C ALA A 233 -25.07 -25.48 3.56
N VAL A 234 -25.98 -25.16 4.50
CA VAL A 234 -26.17 -23.80 5.01
C VAL A 234 -25.15 -23.51 6.12
N ASN A 235 -24.53 -22.33 6.07
CA ASN A 235 -23.48 -21.98 7.02
C ASN A 235 -24.03 -21.34 8.30
N GLY A 236 -23.14 -21.18 9.29
CA GLY A 236 -23.47 -20.55 10.56
C GLY A 236 -23.96 -19.11 10.43
N SER A 237 -23.54 -18.34 9.42
CA SER A 237 -24.02 -16.96 9.23
C SER A 237 -25.41 -16.89 8.61
N GLN A 238 -25.84 -17.87 7.82
CA GLN A 238 -27.22 -18.01 7.33
C GLN A 238 -28.16 -18.48 8.44
N LEU A 239 -27.71 -19.43 9.26
CA LEU A 239 -28.46 -19.86 10.44
C LEU A 239 -28.48 -18.76 11.50
N PHE A 240 -27.37 -18.04 11.69
CA PHE A 240 -27.30 -16.88 12.58
C PHE A 240 -28.12 -15.72 12.03
N ALA A 241 -28.11 -15.40 10.74
CA ALA A 241 -28.99 -14.41 10.15
C ALA A 241 -30.46 -14.82 10.28
N THR A 242 -30.76 -16.11 10.15
CA THR A 242 -32.12 -16.64 10.44
C THR A 242 -32.45 -16.49 11.91
N ASN A 243 -31.53 -16.81 12.82
CA ASN A 243 -31.73 -16.68 14.27
C ASN A 243 -31.76 -15.22 14.73
N GLU A 244 -30.99 -14.32 14.12
CA GLU A 244 -31.03 -12.88 14.31
C GLU A 244 -32.32 -12.35 13.75
N ASN A 245 -32.81 -12.81 12.60
CA ASN A 245 -34.14 -12.47 12.12
C ASN A 245 -35.22 -13.02 13.07
N VAL A 246 -35.04 -14.18 13.71
CA VAL A 246 -35.97 -14.72 14.72
C VAL A 246 -35.87 -13.97 16.05
N SER A 247 -34.67 -13.54 16.45
CA SER A 247 -34.39 -12.79 17.69
C SER A 247 -34.77 -11.33 17.54
N GLN A 248 -34.53 -10.74 16.37
CA GLN A 248 -35.05 -9.46 15.90
C GLN A 248 -36.55 -9.55 15.75
N ASN A 249 -37.14 -10.62 15.20
CA ASN A 249 -38.58 -10.81 15.25
C ASN A 249 -39.08 -10.90 16.69
N THR A 250 -38.35 -11.53 17.60
CA THR A 250 -38.73 -11.59 19.03
C THR A 250 -38.62 -10.22 19.70
N THR A 251 -37.58 -9.45 19.36
CA THR A 251 -37.33 -8.09 19.82
C THR A 251 -38.31 -7.10 19.22
N ASP A 252 -38.65 -7.26 17.95
CA ASP A 252 -39.67 -6.53 17.20
C ASP A 252 -41.04 -6.91 17.72
N ILE A 253 -41.29 -8.16 18.13
CA ILE A 253 -42.53 -8.55 18.81
C ILE A 253 -42.58 -7.90 20.19
N ALA A 254 -41.49 -7.84 20.95
CA ALA A 254 -41.43 -7.17 22.25
C ALA A 254 -41.50 -5.63 22.13
N ALA A 255 -40.88 -5.07 21.10
CA ALA A 255 -40.89 -3.66 20.75
C ALA A 255 -42.26 -3.28 20.20
N ASN A 256 -42.86 -4.09 19.31
CA ASN A 256 -44.25 -3.96 18.89
C ASN A 256 -45.17 -4.11 20.07
N THR A 257 -44.93 -5.01 21.03
CA THR A 257 -45.73 -5.10 22.26
C THR A 257 -45.58 -3.83 23.10
N THR A 258 -44.37 -3.27 23.21
CA THR A 258 -44.10 -2.02 23.93
C THR A 258 -44.69 -0.82 23.19
N SER A 259 -44.58 -0.76 21.87
CA SER A 259 -45.16 0.24 20.98
C SER A 259 -46.67 0.08 20.90
N ILE A 260 -47.24 -1.12 21.06
CA ILE A 260 -48.69 -1.33 21.17
C ILE A 260 -49.16 -0.85 22.54
N ASN A 261 -48.41 -1.11 23.62
CA ASN A 261 -48.71 -0.59 24.95
C ASN A 261 -48.54 0.94 25.01
N GLN A 262 -47.51 1.47 24.35
CA GLN A 262 -47.25 2.89 24.20
C GLN A 262 -48.30 3.52 23.29
N ASN A 263 -48.64 2.92 22.15
CA ASN A 263 -49.75 3.35 21.30
C ASN A 263 -51.08 3.28 22.05
N THR A 264 -51.28 2.31 22.93
CA THR A 264 -52.48 2.26 23.80
C THR A 264 -52.48 3.42 24.78
N THR A 265 -51.33 3.75 25.37
CA THR A 265 -51.13 4.90 26.27
C THR A 265 -51.24 6.23 25.52
N ASP A 266 -50.71 6.31 24.31
CA ASP A 266 -50.73 7.45 23.41
C ASP A 266 -52.10 7.61 22.79
N ILE A 267 -52.86 6.54 22.55
CA ILE A 267 -54.27 6.61 22.15
C ILE A 267 -55.10 7.11 23.32
N ALA A 268 -54.84 6.66 24.55
CA ALA A 268 -55.50 7.21 25.74
C ALA A 268 -55.15 8.70 25.95
N THR A 269 -53.88 9.05 25.73
CA THR A 269 -53.37 10.43 25.82
C THR A 269 -53.89 11.27 24.68
N ASN A 270 -53.90 10.78 23.45
CA ASN A 270 -54.45 11.42 22.27
C ASN A 270 -55.96 11.54 22.38
N THR A 271 -56.67 10.59 22.97
CA THR A 271 -58.10 10.75 23.27
C THR A 271 -58.30 11.91 24.25
N THR A 272 -57.45 12.01 25.28
CA THR A 272 -57.46 13.13 26.23
C THR A 272 -57.07 14.45 25.55
N SER A 273 -56.03 14.45 24.71
CA SER A 273 -55.52 15.60 23.98
C SER A 273 -56.43 16.01 22.84
N ILE A 274 -57.17 15.10 22.21
CA ILE A 274 -58.20 15.37 21.21
C ILE A 274 -59.43 15.94 21.90
N ASN A 275 -59.80 15.46 23.08
CA ASN A 275 -60.86 16.10 23.88
C ASN A 275 -60.44 17.51 24.31
N ASN A 276 -59.18 17.69 24.74
CA ASN A 276 -58.63 19.01 25.08
C ASN A 276 -58.49 19.90 23.84
N LEU A 277 -58.02 19.37 22.71
CA LEU A 277 -57.87 20.09 21.44
C LEU A 277 -59.24 20.40 20.85
N SER A 278 -60.24 19.54 20.98
CA SER A 278 -61.62 19.82 20.60
C SER A 278 -62.15 20.99 21.44
N ASN A 279 -61.87 21.02 22.75
CA ASN A 279 -62.19 22.17 23.59
C ASN A 279 -61.38 23.43 23.17
N SER A 280 -60.09 23.28 22.86
CA SER A 280 -59.23 24.38 22.42
C SER A 280 -59.55 24.90 21.01
N VAL A 281 -60.00 24.05 20.09
CA VAL A 281 -60.46 24.40 18.73
C VAL A 281 -61.80 25.12 18.83
N THR A 282 -62.67 24.69 19.74
CA THR A 282 -63.91 25.42 20.06
C THR A 282 -63.61 26.82 20.62
N THR A 283 -62.53 27.00 21.38
CA THR A 283 -62.05 28.34 21.78
C THR A 283 -61.30 29.08 20.65
N LEU A 284 -60.59 28.38 19.75
CA LEU A 284 -59.84 28.98 18.65
C LEU A 284 -60.78 29.61 17.59
N THR A 285 -61.98 29.05 17.39
CA THR A 285 -63.04 29.68 16.58
C THR A 285 -63.43 31.07 17.08
N ASP A 286 -63.20 31.39 18.35
CA ASP A 286 -63.46 32.72 18.93
C ASP A 286 -62.21 33.63 18.95
N ASP A 287 -61.00 33.08 18.80
CA ASP A 287 -59.69 33.76 18.95
C ASP A 287 -58.90 33.98 17.63
N ALA A 288 -59.21 33.27 16.54
CA ALA A 288 -58.45 33.30 15.28
C ALA A 288 -58.84 34.43 14.31
N LEU A 289 -57.95 34.77 13.37
CA LEU A 289 -58.23 35.65 12.22
C LEU A 289 -59.18 34.91 11.27
N LEU A 290 -60.47 35.25 11.31
CA LEU A 290 -61.50 34.55 10.54
C LEU A 290 -61.53 35.06 9.10
N TRP A 291 -61.61 34.15 8.13
CA TRP A 291 -61.84 34.52 6.73
C TRP A 291 -63.21 35.17 6.57
N ASP A 292 -63.24 36.43 6.16
CA ASP A 292 -64.48 37.13 5.87
C ASP A 292 -64.78 37.00 4.37
N ALA A 293 -65.73 36.13 4.06
CA ALA A 293 -66.14 35.83 2.69
C ALA A 293 -66.72 37.05 1.94
N VAL A 294 -67.12 38.11 2.65
CA VAL A 294 -67.63 39.35 2.04
C VAL A 294 -66.49 40.28 1.60
N SER A 295 -65.41 40.35 2.39
CA SER A 295 -64.26 41.22 2.09
C SER A 295 -63.14 40.52 1.32
N GLY A 296 -63.16 39.19 1.23
CA GLY A 296 -62.16 38.42 0.49
C GLY A 296 -60.77 38.43 1.14
N ALA A 297 -60.71 38.68 2.46
CA ALA A 297 -59.47 38.73 3.24
C ALA A 297 -59.68 38.15 4.66
N PHE A 298 -58.58 37.76 5.31
CA PHE A 298 -58.60 37.36 6.72
C PHE A 298 -58.78 38.59 7.63
N SER A 299 -59.80 38.57 8.51
CA SER A 299 -60.16 39.69 9.37
C SER A 299 -59.60 39.56 10.79
N ALA A 300 -58.94 40.62 11.29
CA ALA A 300 -58.48 40.75 12.67
C ALA A 300 -59.49 41.38 13.63
N ASN A 301 -60.76 41.37 13.24
CA ASN A 301 -61.83 42.03 13.97
C ASN A 301 -62.53 41.02 14.90
N ARG A 302 -62.35 41.20 16.22
CA ARG A 302 -63.04 40.40 17.25
C ARG A 302 -64.14 41.24 17.87
N ASN A 303 -65.41 40.80 17.76
CA ASN A 303 -66.58 41.50 18.33
C ASN A 303 -66.69 43.00 17.99
N GLY A 304 -66.29 43.41 16.78
CA GLY A 304 -66.43 44.79 16.30
C GLY A 304 -65.25 45.73 16.59
N SER A 305 -64.13 45.23 17.12
CA SER A 305 -62.89 46.01 17.34
C SER A 305 -61.67 45.39 16.63
N ALA A 306 -60.85 46.22 15.97
CA ALA A 306 -59.63 45.78 15.29
C ALA A 306 -58.51 45.42 16.28
N SER A 307 -57.84 44.27 16.05
CA SER A 307 -56.73 43.77 16.88
C SER A 307 -55.36 44.01 16.23
N LYS A 308 -54.28 44.16 17.02
CA LYS A 308 -52.88 44.25 16.53
C LYS A 308 -52.33 42.87 16.17
N ILE A 309 -51.59 42.76 15.06
CA ILE A 309 -50.82 41.56 14.68
C ILE A 309 -49.36 41.80 15.09
N ILE A 310 -48.87 41.03 16.06
CA ILE A 310 -47.51 41.13 16.60
C ILE A 310 -46.69 39.91 16.16
N ASN A 311 -45.35 40.01 16.12
CA ASN A 311 -44.42 38.97 15.60
C ASN A 311 -44.52 38.68 14.09
N VAL A 312 -44.77 39.71 13.30
CA VAL A 312 -44.62 39.63 11.84
C VAL A 312 -43.12 39.49 11.50
N ALA A 313 -42.75 38.53 10.65
CA ALA A 313 -41.38 38.36 10.17
C ALA A 313 -40.96 39.53 9.27
N ALA A 314 -39.67 39.61 8.97
CA ALA A 314 -39.17 40.60 8.03
C ALA A 314 -39.76 40.30 6.65
N GLY A 315 -40.79 41.03 6.22
CA GLY A 315 -41.44 40.82 4.93
C GLY A 315 -40.48 41.10 3.79
N ASP A 316 -40.55 40.36 2.69
CA ASP A 316 -39.54 40.50 1.65
C ASP A 316 -39.62 41.91 1.03
N LEU A 317 -38.48 42.61 1.00
CA LEU A 317 -38.42 44.01 0.53
C LEU A 317 -38.16 44.02 -0.98
N SER A 318 -39.20 43.71 -1.76
CA SER A 318 -39.22 43.80 -3.23
C SER A 318 -40.41 44.63 -3.72
N GLU A 319 -40.40 45.06 -5.00
CA GLU A 319 -41.37 46.05 -5.53
C GLU A 319 -42.82 45.51 -5.62
N ASP A 320 -43.00 44.20 -5.79
CA ASP A 320 -44.31 43.54 -5.89
C ASP A 320 -44.74 42.85 -4.58
N SER A 321 -43.98 43.04 -3.50
CA SER A 321 -44.23 42.36 -2.23
C SER A 321 -45.53 42.84 -1.58
N THR A 322 -46.43 41.90 -1.27
CA THR A 322 -47.60 42.13 -0.42
C THR A 322 -47.36 41.73 1.04
N ASP A 323 -46.10 41.44 1.40
CA ASP A 323 -45.73 41.01 2.74
C ASP A 323 -45.84 42.17 3.74
N ALA A 324 -46.24 41.85 4.97
CA ALA A 324 -46.20 42.81 6.05
C ALA A 324 -44.76 43.03 6.53
N VAL A 325 -44.22 44.24 6.35
CA VAL A 325 -42.89 44.63 6.86
C VAL A 325 -42.91 44.85 8.38
N ASN A 326 -41.86 44.41 9.08
CA ASN A 326 -41.82 44.45 10.54
C ASN A 326 -40.94 45.59 11.11
N GLY A 327 -41.04 45.82 12.41
CA GLY A 327 -40.33 46.92 13.09
C GLY A 327 -38.81 46.82 13.07
N SER A 328 -38.22 45.62 12.97
CA SER A 328 -36.77 45.44 12.92
C SER A 328 -36.17 45.79 11.56
N GLN A 329 -36.88 45.53 10.45
CA GLN A 329 -36.44 45.96 9.11
C GLN A 329 -36.35 47.48 9.01
N LEU A 330 -37.30 48.18 9.64
CA LEU A 330 -37.29 49.63 9.73
C LEU A 330 -36.17 50.13 10.67
N TYR A 331 -35.89 49.42 11.76
CA TYR A 331 -34.84 49.77 12.72
C TYR A 331 -33.41 49.54 12.18
N GLU A 332 -33.17 48.44 11.47
CA GLU A 332 -31.86 48.10 10.90
C GLU A 332 -31.47 49.06 9.76
N THR A 333 -32.45 49.50 8.98
CA THR A 333 -32.27 50.58 8.00
C THR A 333 -31.81 51.87 8.70
N ASN A 334 -32.38 52.22 9.85
CA ASN A 334 -31.99 53.42 10.60
C ASN A 334 -30.59 53.31 11.24
N GLN A 335 -30.18 52.14 11.76
CA GLN A 335 -28.86 51.94 12.37
C GLN A 335 -27.69 52.09 11.38
N ARG A 336 -27.85 51.65 10.13
CA ARG A 336 -26.79 51.76 9.10
C ARG A 336 -26.51 53.21 8.70
N VAL A 337 -27.49 54.11 8.86
CA VAL A 337 -27.33 55.54 8.58
C VAL A 337 -26.50 56.24 9.66
N ASP A 338 -26.66 55.85 10.93
CA ASP A 338 -25.91 56.44 12.05
C ASP A 338 -24.42 56.01 12.05
N GLN A 339 -24.11 54.76 11.71
CA GLN A 339 -22.74 54.23 11.68
C GLN A 339 -21.83 54.91 10.64
N ASN A 340 -22.37 55.23 9.47
CA ASN A 340 -21.62 55.95 8.44
C ASN A 340 -21.26 57.38 8.86
N THR A 341 -22.09 57.99 9.72
CA THR A 341 -21.86 59.35 10.20
C THR A 341 -20.69 59.40 11.21
N SER A 342 -20.50 58.36 12.03
CA SER A 342 -19.38 58.29 12.99
C SER A 342 -18.03 57.98 12.34
N ALA A 343 -17.97 57.08 11.34
CA ALA A 343 -16.71 56.67 10.71
C ALA A 343 -15.99 57.83 9.98
N ILE A 344 -16.74 58.83 9.50
CA ILE A 344 -16.19 59.99 8.78
C ILE A 344 -15.51 60.97 9.76
N ALA A 345 -15.92 61.01 11.02
CA ALA A 345 -15.34 61.90 12.03
C ALA A 345 -13.95 61.45 12.52
N ASP A 346 -13.72 60.13 12.61
CA ASP A 346 -12.46 59.56 13.14
C ASP A 346 -11.29 59.68 12.15
N ILE A 347 -11.54 59.52 10.85
CA ILE A 347 -10.53 59.64 9.79
C ILE A 347 -9.88 61.04 9.79
N ASN A 348 -10.64 62.07 10.14
CA ASN A 348 -10.17 63.46 10.11
C ASN A 348 -9.18 63.78 11.26
N THR A 349 -9.22 63.01 12.36
CA THR A 349 -8.32 63.21 13.52
C THR A 349 -6.97 62.52 13.30
N SER A 350 -6.94 61.34 12.66
CA SER A 350 -5.70 60.61 12.38
C SER A 350 -4.76 61.32 11.38
N ILE A 351 -5.32 62.09 10.43
CA ILE A 351 -4.54 62.84 9.43
C ILE A 351 -3.75 64.00 10.07
N THR A 352 -4.23 64.56 11.18
CA THR A 352 -3.60 65.72 11.84
C THR A 352 -2.37 65.31 12.68
N ASN A 353 -2.27 64.05 13.12
CA ASN A 353 -1.15 63.56 13.94
C ASN A 353 0.04 63.04 13.12
N LEU A 354 -0.15 62.69 11.85
CA LEU A 354 0.94 62.19 10.98
C LEU A 354 1.89 63.30 10.48
N SER A 355 1.56 64.57 10.67
CA SER A 355 2.37 65.69 10.18
C SER A 355 3.57 66.06 11.07
N SER A 356 3.74 65.43 12.25
CA SER A 356 4.78 65.82 13.23
C SER A 356 5.92 64.80 13.44
N ASP A 357 5.79 63.56 12.95
CA ASP A 357 6.73 62.44 13.21
C ASP A 357 7.42 61.89 11.94
N ASN A 358 7.30 62.56 10.79
CA ASN A 358 7.95 62.15 9.54
C ASN A 358 9.28 62.88 9.32
N LEU A 359 10.26 62.21 8.69
CA LEU A 359 11.48 62.79 8.11
C LEU A 359 11.07 63.91 7.15
N SER A 360 11.11 65.14 7.63
CA SER A 360 10.66 66.28 6.85
C SER A 360 11.78 66.77 5.93
N TRP A 361 11.40 67.01 4.68
CA TRP A 361 12.24 67.60 3.67
C TRP A 361 12.69 69.01 4.12
N ASN A 362 13.99 69.22 4.28
CA ASN A 362 14.52 70.53 4.62
C ASN A 362 14.80 71.31 3.33
N GLU A 363 13.90 72.23 2.97
CA GLU A 363 14.02 73.03 1.76
C GLU A 363 15.31 73.87 1.69
N THR A 364 15.95 74.17 2.83
CA THR A 364 17.17 75.00 2.86
C THR A 364 18.42 74.22 2.43
N THR A 365 18.44 72.89 2.61
CA THR A 365 19.60 72.04 2.29
C THR A 365 19.30 70.97 1.24
N SER A 366 18.05 70.91 0.73
CA SER A 366 17.59 69.96 -0.31
C SER A 366 17.99 68.50 -0.02
N SER A 367 17.77 68.08 1.22
CA SER A 367 17.88 66.68 1.65
C SER A 367 16.87 66.39 2.76
N PHE A 368 16.46 65.13 2.90
CA PHE A 368 15.73 64.68 4.08
C PHE A 368 16.63 64.84 5.31
N SER A 369 16.26 65.75 6.20
CA SER A 369 17.07 66.10 7.36
C SER A 369 16.62 65.28 8.58
N ALA A 370 17.50 64.47 9.15
CA ALA A 370 17.22 63.74 10.39
C ALA A 370 17.33 64.61 11.67
N SER A 371 17.17 65.93 11.55
CA SER A 371 17.29 66.89 12.66
C SER A 371 15.93 67.50 13.03
N HIS A 372 15.41 67.13 14.20
CA HIS A 372 14.30 67.82 14.88
C HIS A 372 14.85 69.08 15.56
N GLY A 373 14.46 70.28 15.11
CA GLY A 373 14.65 71.56 15.84
C GLY A 373 16.06 71.87 16.40
N SER A 374 16.78 72.80 15.76
CA SER A 374 18.07 73.38 16.20
C SER A 374 19.22 72.40 16.51
N SER A 375 19.98 72.08 15.45
CA SER A 375 21.45 71.93 15.42
C SER A 375 22.18 70.68 16.01
N THR A 376 21.64 69.46 15.94
CA THR A 376 22.48 68.22 15.93
C THR A 376 21.88 67.14 15.01
N THR A 377 22.72 66.36 14.33
CA THR A 377 22.34 65.25 13.41
C THR A 377 22.45 63.88 14.09
N ASN A 378 21.40 63.04 14.01
CA ASN A 378 21.32 61.71 14.65
C ASN A 378 21.71 60.53 13.71
N LYS A 379 22.13 59.40 14.30
CA LYS A 379 22.39 58.12 13.61
C LYS A 379 21.09 57.46 13.12
N ILE A 380 21.08 56.95 11.89
CA ILE A 380 20.05 56.02 11.40
C ILE A 380 20.52 54.59 11.74
N THR A 381 19.88 53.94 12.72
CA THR A 381 20.17 52.54 13.13
C THR A 381 19.07 51.60 12.65
N ASN A 382 19.37 50.32 12.42
CA ASN A 382 18.50 49.31 11.77
C ASN A 382 18.30 49.50 10.25
N VAL A 383 19.33 49.92 9.53
CA VAL A 383 19.39 49.77 8.06
C VAL A 383 19.74 48.31 7.76
N ALA A 384 18.81 47.55 7.17
CA ALA A 384 19.05 46.19 6.70
C ALA A 384 20.16 46.16 5.64
N ALA A 385 20.85 45.02 5.45
CA ALA A 385 21.86 44.90 4.40
C ALA A 385 21.23 45.24 3.05
N GLY A 386 21.73 46.30 2.41
CA GLY A 386 21.17 46.79 1.15
C GLY A 386 21.43 45.79 0.04
N GLU A 387 20.50 45.57 -0.86
CA GLU A 387 20.72 44.57 -1.91
C GLU A 387 21.95 44.97 -2.75
N LEU A 388 22.97 44.11 -2.89
CA LEU A 388 24.18 44.40 -3.67
C LEU A 388 23.94 44.05 -5.14
N SER A 389 23.27 44.97 -5.83
CA SER A 389 23.12 44.98 -7.29
C SER A 389 23.61 46.32 -7.84
N GLU A 390 23.90 46.40 -9.15
CA GLU A 390 24.51 47.58 -9.78
C GLU A 390 23.65 48.84 -9.72
N GLU A 391 22.38 48.72 -9.29
CA GLU A 391 21.43 49.82 -9.23
C GLU A 391 20.94 50.17 -7.83
N SER A 392 21.38 49.41 -6.83
CA SER A 392 20.92 49.61 -5.47
C SER A 392 21.26 51.00 -4.95
N THR A 393 20.22 51.73 -4.53
CA THR A 393 20.34 52.97 -3.76
C THR A 393 20.18 52.74 -2.26
N ASP A 394 20.10 51.46 -1.85
CA ASP A 394 20.08 51.11 -0.44
C ASP A 394 21.37 51.58 0.21
N ALA A 395 21.29 52.04 1.45
CA ALA A 395 22.48 52.36 2.21
C ALA A 395 23.26 51.07 2.51
N VAL A 396 24.28 50.77 1.69
CA VAL A 396 25.21 49.65 1.94
C VAL A 396 25.83 49.82 3.32
N ASN A 397 25.63 48.83 4.19
CA ASN A 397 26.14 48.91 5.54
C ASN A 397 27.64 48.56 5.58
N GLY A 398 28.35 48.95 6.64
CA GLY A 398 29.81 48.81 6.70
C GLY A 398 30.34 47.38 6.50
N SER A 399 29.54 46.35 6.79
CA SER A 399 29.88 44.95 6.52
C SER A 399 29.94 44.61 5.03
N GLN A 400 29.07 45.19 4.20
CA GLN A 400 28.99 44.91 2.74
C GLN A 400 30.19 45.48 1.96
N LEU A 401 30.72 46.61 2.41
CA LEU A 401 31.89 47.26 1.80
C LEU A 401 33.22 46.58 2.20
N PHE A 402 33.28 45.98 3.40
CA PHE A 402 34.47 45.26 3.88
C PHE A 402 34.64 43.89 3.18
N GLU A 403 33.55 43.14 3.01
CA GLU A 403 33.56 41.80 2.40
C GLU A 403 33.94 41.80 0.90
N THR A 404 33.60 42.89 0.19
CA THR A 404 33.94 43.04 -1.23
C THR A 404 35.43 43.36 -1.42
N ASN A 405 36.03 44.13 -0.52
CA ASN A 405 37.47 44.47 -0.60
C ASN A 405 38.38 43.27 -0.27
N GLU A 406 38.03 42.42 0.71
CA GLU A 406 38.79 41.21 1.04
C GLU A 406 38.86 40.21 -0.13
N LYS A 407 37.78 40.06 -0.91
CA LYS A 407 37.73 39.13 -2.04
C LYS A 407 38.57 39.58 -3.24
N VAL A 408 38.77 40.89 -3.43
CA VAL A 408 39.57 41.45 -4.53
C VAL A 408 41.09 41.30 -4.26
N ASP A 409 41.52 41.42 -3.00
CA ASP A 409 42.90 41.19 -2.60
C ASP A 409 43.27 39.68 -2.60
N GLN A 410 42.34 38.81 -2.21
CA GLN A 410 42.53 37.35 -2.27
C GLN A 410 42.65 36.82 -3.70
N ASN A 411 41.80 37.28 -4.62
CA ASN A 411 41.87 36.88 -6.03
C ASN A 411 43.18 37.28 -6.71
N THR A 412 43.75 38.42 -6.31
CA THR A 412 45.06 38.87 -6.81
C THR A 412 46.20 37.99 -6.30
N THR A 413 46.08 37.47 -5.07
CA THR A 413 47.03 36.54 -4.44
C THR A 413 46.94 35.13 -5.05
N ASP A 414 45.73 34.64 -5.30
CA ASP A 414 45.49 33.28 -5.84
C ASP A 414 45.98 33.12 -7.28
N ILE A 415 45.90 34.17 -8.10
CA ILE A 415 46.40 34.17 -9.49
C ILE A 415 47.94 34.10 -9.53
N ALA A 416 48.62 34.76 -8.59
CA ALA A 416 50.08 34.66 -8.43
C ALA A 416 50.52 33.28 -7.91
N ALA A 417 49.74 32.68 -6.99
CA ALA A 417 49.99 31.33 -6.47
C ALA A 417 49.77 30.23 -7.52
N ASN A 418 48.72 30.33 -8.34
CA ASN A 418 48.46 29.37 -9.42
C ASN A 418 49.55 29.37 -10.50
N THR A 419 50.13 30.54 -10.78
CA THR A 419 51.29 30.65 -11.69
C THR A 419 52.53 29.92 -11.13
N THR A 420 52.72 29.93 -9.81
CA THR A 420 53.79 29.20 -9.11
C THR A 420 53.53 27.70 -9.06
N ASN A 421 52.28 27.27 -8.78
CA ASN A 421 51.88 25.87 -8.74
C ASN A 421 52.01 25.16 -10.10
N ILE A 422 51.71 25.86 -11.20
CA ILE A 422 51.88 25.32 -12.56
C ILE A 422 53.36 25.09 -12.88
N THR A 423 54.24 25.98 -12.42
CA THR A 423 55.70 25.82 -12.55
C THR A 423 56.21 24.65 -11.69
N GLN A 424 55.68 24.46 -10.47
CA GLN A 424 56.03 23.34 -9.58
C GLN A 424 55.51 21.99 -10.08
N ASN A 425 54.30 21.93 -10.64
CA ASN A 425 53.76 20.71 -11.24
C ASN A 425 54.58 20.26 -12.45
N SER A 426 55.14 21.19 -13.24
CA SER A 426 56.05 20.87 -14.34
C SER A 426 57.33 20.17 -13.84
N THR A 427 57.87 20.57 -12.69
CA THR A 427 59.03 19.93 -12.04
C THR A 427 58.67 18.61 -11.35
N ALA A 428 57.46 18.49 -10.78
CA ALA A 428 56.99 17.25 -10.14
C ALA A 428 56.78 16.10 -11.14
N ILE A 429 56.36 16.42 -12.38
CA ILE A 429 56.21 15.45 -13.47
C ILE A 429 57.59 14.91 -13.93
N GLU A 430 58.63 15.74 -13.91
CA GLU A 430 60.01 15.34 -14.23
C GLU A 430 60.62 14.41 -13.16
N ASN A 431 60.25 14.61 -11.89
CA ASN A 431 60.62 13.73 -10.76
C ASN A 431 59.87 12.39 -10.77
N LEU A 432 58.59 12.37 -11.15
CA LEU A 432 57.80 11.14 -11.30
C LEU A 432 58.40 10.19 -12.36
N ASN A 433 58.89 10.72 -13.48
CA ASN A 433 59.60 9.94 -14.50
C ASN A 433 60.90 9.31 -13.96
N THR A 434 61.58 9.97 -13.03
CA THR A 434 62.78 9.43 -12.37
C THR A 434 62.40 8.31 -11.38
N SER A 435 61.34 8.47 -10.58
CA SER A 435 60.84 7.43 -9.67
C SER A 435 60.33 6.17 -10.39
N VAL A 436 59.78 6.28 -11.60
CA VAL A 436 59.40 5.12 -12.43
C VAL A 436 60.64 4.33 -12.89
N SER A 437 61.79 4.98 -13.10
CA SER A 437 63.07 4.33 -13.40
C SER A 437 63.64 3.57 -12.19
N ASP A 438 63.44 4.06 -10.97
CA ASP A 438 63.89 3.42 -9.72
C ASP A 438 63.03 2.21 -9.33
N ILE A 439 61.71 2.24 -9.62
CA ILE A 439 60.82 1.08 -9.48
C ILE A 439 61.29 -0.08 -10.38
N ASN A 440 61.79 0.20 -11.58
CA ASN A 440 62.34 -0.80 -12.49
C ASN A 440 63.61 -1.49 -11.94
N THR A 441 64.36 -0.79 -11.08
CA THR A 441 65.53 -1.33 -10.35
C THR A 441 65.13 -2.12 -9.08
N SER A 442 63.96 -1.85 -8.50
CA SER A 442 63.42 -2.59 -7.36
C SER A 442 62.85 -3.96 -7.75
N ILE A 443 62.48 -4.16 -9.02
CA ILE A 443 62.04 -5.45 -9.58
C ILE A 443 63.19 -6.46 -9.66
N THR A 444 64.43 -6.01 -9.87
CA THR A 444 65.64 -6.87 -9.78
C THR A 444 65.98 -7.33 -8.35
N GLY A 445 65.41 -6.73 -7.30
CA GLY A 445 65.53 -7.21 -5.92
C GLY A 445 64.57 -8.36 -5.55
N LEU A 446 63.61 -8.69 -6.43
CA LEU A 446 62.64 -9.77 -6.19
C LEU A 446 63.15 -11.17 -6.59
N THR A 447 64.27 -11.29 -7.31
CA THR A 447 64.86 -12.60 -7.69
C THR A 447 65.55 -13.34 -6.52
N ASP A 448 65.88 -12.64 -5.44
CA ASP A 448 66.49 -13.25 -4.25
C ASP A 448 65.45 -13.87 -3.27
N ASN A 449 64.14 -13.73 -3.53
CA ASN A 449 63.04 -14.17 -2.63
C ASN A 449 62.07 -15.19 -3.28
N ALA A 450 62.44 -15.85 -4.40
CA ALA A 450 61.58 -16.78 -5.15
C ALA A 450 61.94 -18.27 -4.96
N LEU A 451 60.93 -19.16 -5.02
CA LEU A 451 61.12 -20.63 -5.03
C LEU A 451 61.81 -21.04 -6.35
N LEU A 452 62.97 -21.68 -6.26
CA LEU A 452 63.82 -22.01 -7.42
C LEU A 452 63.79 -23.50 -7.75
N TRP A 453 63.84 -23.82 -9.05
CA TRP A 453 63.91 -25.18 -9.57
C TRP A 453 65.24 -25.84 -9.18
N ASP A 454 65.19 -27.00 -8.51
CA ASP A 454 66.37 -27.76 -8.07
C ASP A 454 66.56 -28.97 -8.99
N GLU A 455 67.58 -28.87 -9.84
CA GLU A 455 67.85 -29.81 -10.93
C GLU A 455 68.31 -31.20 -10.44
N ASP A 456 68.87 -31.32 -9.23
CA ASP A 456 69.35 -32.61 -8.70
C ASP A 456 68.20 -33.55 -8.30
N ILE A 457 67.02 -33.00 -7.97
CA ILE A 457 65.82 -33.75 -7.56
C ILE A 457 64.65 -33.60 -8.54
N GLY A 458 64.77 -32.75 -9.56
CA GLY A 458 63.75 -32.58 -10.61
C GLY A 458 62.44 -31.95 -10.11
N ALA A 459 62.49 -31.01 -9.17
CA ALA A 459 61.34 -30.26 -8.67
C ALA A 459 61.71 -28.85 -8.14
N PHE A 460 60.75 -27.92 -8.05
CA PHE A 460 60.93 -26.62 -7.37
C PHE A 460 61.20 -26.82 -5.86
N SER A 461 62.30 -26.28 -5.34
CA SER A 461 62.78 -26.48 -3.96
C SER A 461 62.68 -25.21 -3.10
N ALA A 462 62.16 -25.35 -1.88
CA ALA A 462 62.10 -24.26 -0.88
C ALA A 462 63.36 -24.19 0.01
N ASN A 463 64.48 -24.73 -0.46
CA ASN A 463 65.70 -24.89 0.31
C ASN A 463 66.68 -23.72 0.03
N HIS A 464 67.04 -22.96 1.07
CA HIS A 464 67.95 -21.81 0.96
C HIS A 464 69.16 -22.02 1.88
N GLY A 465 70.36 -22.23 1.32
CA GLY A 465 71.59 -22.36 2.10
C GLY A 465 71.71 -23.63 2.96
N GLY A 466 71.06 -24.74 2.57
CA GLY A 466 71.18 -26.05 3.24
C GLY A 466 70.18 -26.31 4.37
N SER A 467 69.07 -25.58 4.45
CA SER A 467 67.93 -25.88 5.34
C SER A 467 66.60 -25.59 4.63
N THR A 468 65.70 -26.59 4.61
CA THR A 468 64.38 -26.52 3.95
C THR A 468 63.45 -25.56 4.69
N SER A 469 62.88 -24.57 3.98
CA SER A 469 61.93 -23.58 4.54
C SER A 469 60.46 -23.96 4.29
N LYS A 470 59.54 -23.44 5.11
CA LYS A 470 58.08 -23.65 4.97
C LYS A 470 57.52 -22.81 3.81
N ILE A 471 56.69 -23.39 2.94
CA ILE A 471 55.90 -22.65 1.94
C ILE A 471 54.54 -22.30 2.57
N THR A 472 54.29 -21.03 2.87
CA THR A 472 53.02 -20.52 3.43
C THR A 472 52.20 -19.80 2.35
N ASN A 473 50.86 -19.77 2.44
CA ASN A 473 49.91 -19.26 1.42
C ASN A 473 49.77 -20.10 0.13
N VAL A 474 49.85 -21.43 0.26
CA VAL A 474 49.52 -22.36 -0.83
C VAL A 474 47.98 -22.48 -0.93
N ALA A 475 47.41 -22.03 -2.06
CA ALA A 475 45.99 -22.22 -2.38
C ALA A 475 45.67 -23.73 -2.53
N ALA A 476 44.41 -24.12 -2.35
CA ALA A 476 44.01 -25.53 -2.41
C ALA A 476 44.32 -26.12 -3.81
N GLY A 477 45.23 -27.11 -3.90
CA GLY A 477 45.58 -27.77 -5.16
C GLY A 477 44.43 -28.59 -5.74
N ALA A 478 44.36 -28.78 -7.05
CA ALA A 478 43.25 -29.54 -7.63
C ALA A 478 43.32 -31.02 -7.23
N LEU A 479 42.29 -31.57 -6.56
CA LEU A 479 42.19 -33.00 -6.28
C LEU A 479 41.67 -33.74 -7.52
N SER A 480 42.58 -34.11 -8.43
CA SER A 480 42.33 -35.01 -9.56
C SER A 480 43.39 -36.11 -9.61
N GLU A 481 43.12 -37.23 -10.29
CA GLU A 481 43.90 -38.48 -10.18
C GLU A 481 45.38 -38.35 -10.61
N ASP A 482 45.69 -37.49 -11.57
CA ASP A 482 47.06 -37.23 -12.05
C ASP A 482 47.67 -35.93 -11.49
N SER A 483 46.99 -35.30 -10.53
CA SER A 483 47.39 -34.00 -10.01
C SER A 483 48.73 -34.08 -9.29
N THR A 484 49.69 -33.31 -9.77
CA THR A 484 50.99 -33.11 -9.11
C THR A 484 51.04 -31.82 -8.28
N ASP A 485 49.88 -31.21 -8.01
CA ASP A 485 49.74 -29.99 -7.21
C ASP A 485 50.02 -30.25 -5.71
N ALA A 486 50.62 -29.28 -5.03
CA ALA A 486 50.86 -29.36 -3.59
C ALA A 486 49.55 -29.19 -2.79
N VAL A 487 49.07 -30.25 -2.14
CA VAL A 487 47.89 -30.20 -1.24
C VAL A 487 48.22 -29.49 0.07
N ASN A 488 47.39 -28.53 0.48
CA ASN A 488 47.61 -27.77 1.71
C ASN A 488 46.99 -28.46 2.95
N GLY A 489 47.41 -28.03 4.16
CA GLY A 489 47.00 -28.68 5.42
C GLY A 489 45.49 -28.72 5.67
N SER A 490 44.72 -27.76 5.12
CA SER A 490 43.26 -27.76 5.19
C SER A 490 42.62 -28.85 4.30
N GLN A 491 43.11 -29.09 3.09
CA GLN A 491 42.62 -30.18 2.21
C GLN A 491 42.83 -31.56 2.83
N LEU A 492 43.95 -31.75 3.54
CA LEU A 492 44.26 -33.00 4.24
C LEU A 492 43.44 -33.18 5.53
N TYR A 493 43.19 -32.09 6.28
CA TYR A 493 42.36 -32.14 7.49
C TYR A 493 40.87 -32.42 7.17
N GLU A 494 40.35 -31.81 6.10
CA GLU A 494 38.96 -32.00 5.66
C GLU A 494 38.71 -33.42 5.12
N THR A 495 39.70 -34.02 4.46
CA THR A 495 39.67 -35.44 4.07
C THR A 495 39.67 -36.36 5.28
N ASN A 496 40.52 -36.12 6.28
CA ASN A 496 40.58 -36.94 7.50
C ASN A 496 39.28 -36.88 8.32
N GLN A 497 38.61 -35.73 8.41
CA GLN A 497 37.31 -35.64 9.10
C GLN A 497 36.20 -36.43 8.39
N LYS A 498 36.19 -36.45 7.04
CA LYS A 498 35.23 -37.27 6.27
C LYS A 498 35.47 -38.77 6.46
N VAL A 499 36.73 -39.19 6.61
CA VAL A 499 37.11 -40.60 6.87
C VAL A 499 36.69 -41.04 8.28
N ASP A 500 36.85 -40.20 9.30
CA ASP A 500 36.42 -40.49 10.67
C ASP A 500 34.89 -40.54 10.81
N GLN A 501 34.17 -39.64 10.12
CA GLN A 501 32.70 -39.65 10.07
C GLN A 501 32.14 -40.89 9.38
N ASN A 502 32.74 -41.30 8.26
CA ASN A 502 32.34 -42.54 7.57
C ASN A 502 32.57 -43.78 8.43
N THR A 503 33.68 -43.82 9.17
CA THR A 503 33.98 -44.94 10.08
C THR A 503 32.95 -45.06 11.20
N SER A 504 32.45 -43.91 11.70
CA SER A 504 31.42 -43.88 12.76
C SER A 504 30.02 -44.23 12.21
N ALA A 505 29.64 -43.68 11.05
CA ALA A 505 28.36 -43.97 10.40
C ALA A 505 28.23 -45.46 10.01
N ILE A 506 29.32 -46.10 9.59
CA ILE A 506 29.34 -47.54 9.27
C ILE A 506 29.11 -48.39 10.53
N ALA A 507 29.64 -47.98 11.69
CA ALA A 507 29.41 -48.68 12.96
C ALA A 507 27.95 -48.56 13.45
N ASP A 508 27.32 -47.40 13.26
CA ASP A 508 25.92 -47.16 13.65
C ASP A 508 24.91 -47.86 12.72
N ILE A 509 25.21 -47.93 11.42
CA ILE A 509 24.42 -48.70 10.45
C ILE A 509 24.46 -50.19 10.79
N ASN A 510 25.64 -50.72 11.14
CA ASN A 510 25.78 -52.13 11.51
C ASN A 510 25.00 -52.47 12.80
N THR A 511 24.91 -51.52 13.73
CA THR A 511 24.07 -51.65 14.94
C THR A 511 22.57 -51.60 14.60
N SER A 512 22.16 -50.70 13.70
CA SER A 512 20.76 -50.54 13.28
C SER A 512 20.23 -51.74 12.48
N ILE A 513 21.07 -52.33 11.63
CA ILE A 513 20.73 -53.56 10.88
C ILE A 513 20.55 -54.75 11.84
N THR A 514 21.38 -54.84 12.88
CA THR A 514 21.27 -55.90 13.89
C THR A 514 19.96 -55.77 14.69
N ASN A 515 19.52 -54.56 15.01
CA ASN A 515 18.26 -54.30 15.71
C ASN A 515 17.02 -54.55 14.83
N LEU A 516 17.07 -54.24 13.53
CA LEU A 516 15.98 -54.56 12.59
C LEU A 516 15.77 -56.07 12.42
N GLY A 517 16.84 -56.86 12.46
CA GLY A 517 16.76 -58.32 12.39
C GLY A 517 16.08 -58.96 13.61
N THR A 518 16.14 -58.32 14.78
CA THR A 518 15.43 -58.78 15.99
C THR A 518 13.98 -58.32 16.08
N ASP A 519 13.59 -57.33 15.26
CA ASP A 519 12.28 -56.67 15.35
C ASP A 519 11.28 -56.96 14.22
N ALA A 520 11.58 -57.90 13.33
CA ALA A 520 10.74 -58.27 12.20
C ALA A 520 9.96 -59.58 12.45
N LEU A 521 8.71 -59.66 11.94
CA LEU A 521 7.93 -60.89 11.80
C LEU A 521 8.70 -61.88 10.92
N SER A 522 9.42 -62.81 11.55
CA SER A 522 10.27 -63.76 10.84
C SER A 522 9.53 -65.08 10.64
N TRP A 523 9.73 -65.69 9.48
CA TRP A 523 9.22 -67.01 9.19
C TRP A 523 9.90 -68.03 10.11
N ASP A 524 9.12 -68.79 10.87
CA ASP A 524 9.59 -69.88 11.72
C ASP A 524 9.44 -71.19 10.95
N ASP A 525 10.57 -71.76 10.54
CA ASP A 525 10.61 -73.00 9.75
C ASP A 525 10.17 -74.24 10.54
N GLU A 526 10.24 -74.22 11.88
CA GLU A 526 9.79 -75.33 12.73
C GLU A 526 8.27 -75.32 12.93
N GLU A 527 7.66 -74.14 13.05
CA GLU A 527 6.21 -73.97 13.18
C GLU A 527 5.48 -73.82 11.83
N GLY A 528 6.21 -73.61 10.73
CA GLY A 528 5.65 -73.47 9.38
C GLY A 528 4.78 -72.23 9.19
N ALA A 529 5.04 -71.16 9.96
CA ALA A 529 4.27 -69.92 9.96
C ALA A 529 5.14 -68.70 10.35
N PHE A 530 4.66 -67.49 10.06
CA PHE A 530 5.31 -66.27 10.52
C PHE A 530 5.14 -66.09 12.05
N SER A 531 6.25 -65.93 12.77
CA SER A 531 6.26 -65.76 14.23
C SER A 531 6.34 -64.30 14.63
N ALA A 532 5.41 -63.88 15.50
CA ALA A 532 5.37 -62.54 16.12
C ALA A 532 6.18 -62.46 17.42
N SER A 533 7.06 -63.41 17.69
CA SER A 533 7.88 -63.47 18.90
C SER A 533 9.17 -62.68 18.74
N HIS A 534 9.36 -61.63 19.55
CA HIS A 534 10.63 -60.89 19.63
C HIS A 534 11.50 -61.46 20.77
N GLY A 535 12.49 -62.28 20.45
CA GLY A 535 13.37 -62.89 21.45
C GLY A 535 12.67 -63.93 22.35
N THR A 536 13.19 -64.15 23.56
CA THR A 536 12.79 -65.29 24.43
C THR A 536 11.50 -65.09 25.23
N SER A 537 10.66 -64.11 24.89
CA SER A 537 9.47 -63.77 25.70
C SER A 537 8.22 -63.54 24.84
N GLY A 538 7.49 -64.63 24.56
CA GLY A 538 6.08 -64.62 24.15
C GLY A 538 5.75 -64.05 22.76
N THR A 539 4.66 -64.51 22.17
CA THR A 539 4.09 -63.96 20.92
C THR A 539 3.48 -62.58 21.18
N ASN A 540 3.86 -61.56 20.41
CA ASN A 540 3.32 -60.20 20.53
C ASN A 540 2.03 -60.01 19.71
N LYS A 541 1.25 -58.96 20.03
CA LYS A 541 0.01 -58.62 19.31
C LYS A 541 0.32 -58.09 17.91
N ILE A 542 -0.37 -58.63 16.90
CA ILE A 542 -0.38 -58.10 15.53
C ILE A 542 -1.61 -57.19 15.38
N THR A 543 -1.41 -55.90 15.16
CA THR A 543 -2.50 -54.93 14.89
C THR A 543 -2.70 -54.76 13.37
N ASN A 544 -3.88 -54.27 12.93
CA ASN A 544 -4.27 -54.09 11.51
C ASN A 544 -4.46 -55.36 10.66
N VAL A 545 -4.92 -56.46 11.26
CA VAL A 545 -5.33 -57.66 10.51
C VAL A 545 -6.71 -57.44 9.87
N ALA A 546 -6.82 -57.51 8.53
CA ALA A 546 -8.09 -57.46 7.81
C ALA A 546 -9.01 -58.63 8.17
N ALA A 547 -10.32 -58.52 7.94
CA ALA A 547 -11.26 -59.60 8.26
C ALA A 547 -10.99 -60.80 7.34
N GLY A 548 -10.57 -61.94 7.93
CA GLY A 548 -10.30 -63.17 7.20
C GLY A 548 -11.56 -63.87 6.71
N GLU A 549 -11.49 -64.68 5.66
CA GLU A 549 -12.69 -65.40 5.19
C GLU A 549 -13.15 -66.44 6.23
N ILE A 550 -14.44 -66.47 6.61
CA ILE A 550 -14.98 -67.48 7.54
C ILE A 550 -15.59 -68.64 6.72
N ALA A 551 -14.73 -69.59 6.35
CA ALA A 551 -15.09 -70.86 5.71
C ALA A 551 -14.47 -72.05 6.46
N SER A 552 -15.00 -73.26 6.24
CA SER A 552 -14.57 -74.46 6.98
C SER A 552 -13.11 -74.88 6.76
N ASP A 553 -12.48 -74.36 5.71
CA ASP A 553 -11.10 -74.62 5.28
C ASP A 553 -10.23 -73.36 5.21
N SER A 554 -10.72 -72.21 5.71
CA SER A 554 -9.94 -70.96 5.73
C SER A 554 -8.75 -71.05 6.67
N THR A 555 -7.59 -70.58 6.20
CA THR A 555 -6.36 -70.41 6.99
C THR A 555 -6.09 -68.93 7.31
N ASP A 556 -7.03 -68.04 7.01
CA ASP A 556 -6.87 -66.61 7.25
C ASP A 556 -6.90 -66.29 8.74
N ALA A 557 -6.12 -65.28 9.14
CA ALA A 557 -6.17 -64.77 10.51
C ALA A 557 -7.49 -64.02 10.74
N VAL A 558 -8.38 -64.58 11.55
CA VAL A 558 -9.61 -63.90 11.98
C VAL A 558 -9.28 -62.77 12.96
N ASN A 559 -9.82 -61.59 12.71
CA ASN A 559 -9.53 -60.42 13.55
C ASN A 559 -10.52 -60.28 14.72
N GLY A 560 -10.24 -59.37 15.66
CA GLY A 560 -11.05 -59.17 16.86
C GLY A 560 -12.52 -58.80 16.58
N SER A 561 -12.82 -58.15 15.45
CA SER A 561 -14.19 -57.79 15.09
C SER A 561 -15.04 -59.01 14.71
N GLN A 562 -14.46 -59.99 14.02
CA GLN A 562 -15.13 -61.23 13.62
C GLN A 562 -15.42 -62.15 14.82
N LEU A 563 -14.49 -62.19 15.79
CA LEU A 563 -14.71 -62.90 17.05
C LEU A 563 -15.76 -62.20 17.93
N TYR A 564 -15.77 -60.86 17.93
CA TYR A 564 -16.78 -60.09 18.67
C TYR A 564 -18.19 -60.34 18.15
N GLU A 565 -18.38 -60.38 16.82
CA GLU A 565 -19.68 -60.68 16.20
C GLU A 565 -20.17 -62.10 16.51
N THR A 566 -19.27 -63.08 16.48
CA THR A 566 -19.59 -64.46 16.90
C THR A 566 -19.99 -64.52 18.39
N ASN A 567 -19.25 -63.82 19.27
CA ASN A 567 -19.56 -63.79 20.70
C ASN A 567 -20.89 -63.07 21.02
N MET A 568 -21.24 -62.05 20.24
CA MET A 568 -22.54 -61.38 20.32
C MET A 568 -23.69 -62.35 20.01
N LEU A 569 -23.56 -63.18 18.98
CA LEU A 569 -24.55 -64.21 18.64
C LEU A 569 -24.67 -65.28 19.74
N ILE A 570 -23.55 -65.73 20.30
CA ILE A 570 -23.54 -66.69 21.42
C ILE A 570 -24.23 -66.08 22.65
N SER A 571 -24.02 -64.80 22.94
CA SER A 571 -24.66 -64.10 24.05
C SER A 571 -26.18 -63.98 23.85
N GLN A 572 -26.63 -63.61 22.65
CA GLN A 572 -28.06 -63.58 22.31
C GLN A 572 -28.73 -64.96 22.38
N TYR A 573 -28.03 -66.02 21.96
CA TYR A 573 -28.53 -67.38 22.09
C TYR A 573 -28.62 -67.82 23.56
N ASN A 574 -27.65 -67.46 24.40
CA ASN A 574 -27.72 -67.73 25.84
C ASN A 574 -28.88 -66.98 26.51
N GLU A 575 -29.14 -65.71 26.15
CA GLU A 575 -30.32 -64.99 26.61
C GLU A 575 -31.62 -65.66 26.15
N SER A 576 -31.68 -66.09 24.89
CA SER A 576 -32.86 -66.77 24.33
C SER A 576 -33.13 -68.10 25.04
N ILE A 577 -32.09 -68.89 25.33
CA ILE A 577 -32.19 -70.15 26.07
C ILE A 577 -32.64 -69.89 27.51
N SER A 578 -32.06 -68.89 28.19
CA SER A 578 -32.47 -68.51 29.56
C SER A 578 -33.91 -68.01 29.61
N GLN A 579 -34.37 -67.29 28.59
CA GLN A 579 -35.77 -66.87 28.47
C GLN A 579 -36.73 -68.04 28.24
N LEU A 580 -36.30 -69.12 27.56
CA LEU A 580 -37.14 -70.28 27.28
C LEU A 580 -37.16 -71.30 28.45
N ALA A 581 -36.02 -71.59 29.07
CA ALA A 581 -35.92 -72.52 30.20
C ALA A 581 -36.35 -71.89 31.55
N GLY A 582 -36.20 -70.57 31.70
CA GLY A 582 -36.45 -69.85 32.95
C GLY A 582 -35.34 -70.07 33.99
N ASP A 583 -35.65 -69.99 35.28
CA ASP A 583 -34.68 -70.24 36.34
C ASP A 583 -34.31 -71.73 36.38
N THR A 584 -33.07 -72.04 35.99
CA THR A 584 -32.49 -73.38 35.96
C THR A 584 -31.52 -73.61 37.11
N SER A 585 -31.54 -72.77 38.16
CA SER A 585 -30.69 -72.98 39.33
C SER A 585 -31.09 -74.28 40.03
N GLU A 586 -30.09 -74.97 40.58
CA GLU A 586 -30.27 -76.27 41.25
C GLU A 586 -31.29 -76.20 42.39
N THR A 587 -31.29 -75.08 43.14
CA THR A 587 -32.30 -74.78 44.18
C THR A 587 -33.70 -74.67 43.59
N TYR A 588 -33.86 -73.92 42.48
CA TYR A 588 -35.17 -73.68 41.88
C TYR A 588 -35.77 -74.96 41.29
N ILE A 589 -34.95 -75.79 40.65
CA ILE A 589 -35.35 -77.10 40.12
C ILE A 589 -35.75 -78.05 41.27
N THR A 590 -35.03 -78.03 42.40
CA THR A 590 -35.36 -78.87 43.56
C THR A 590 -36.70 -78.49 44.18
N GLU A 591 -37.02 -77.20 44.25
CA GLU A 591 -38.28 -76.72 44.85
C GLU A 591 -39.47 -76.81 43.89
N ASN A 592 -39.26 -76.65 42.57
CA ASN A 592 -40.34 -76.42 41.60
C ASN A 592 -40.40 -77.45 40.45
N GLY A 593 -39.47 -78.40 40.41
CA GLY A 593 -39.35 -79.43 39.37
C GLY A 593 -38.59 -79.01 38.12
N THR A 594 -38.35 -79.98 37.26
CA THR A 594 -37.78 -79.74 35.93
C THR A 594 -38.84 -79.16 34.97
N GLY A 595 -38.39 -78.35 33.99
CA GLY A 595 -39.27 -77.85 32.93
C GLY A 595 -38.82 -76.55 32.28
N VAL A 596 -39.62 -76.07 31.33
CA VAL A 596 -39.41 -74.79 30.62
C VAL A 596 -40.21 -73.68 31.30
N LYS A 597 -39.88 -72.41 31.04
CA LYS A 597 -40.37 -71.24 31.80
C LYS A 597 -41.88 -71.21 32.05
N TYR A 598 -42.67 -71.65 31.06
CA TYR A 598 -44.13 -71.60 31.10
C TYR A 598 -44.81 -72.95 31.35
N ILE A 599 -44.06 -74.07 31.32
CA ILE A 599 -44.57 -75.43 31.56
C ILE A 599 -43.57 -76.15 32.45
N ARG A 600 -43.91 -76.29 33.74
CA ARG A 600 -43.12 -77.06 34.72
C ARG A 600 -44.01 -78.07 35.43
N THR A 601 -43.44 -79.23 35.72
CA THR A 601 -44.05 -80.20 36.62
C THR A 601 -43.08 -80.47 37.74
N ASN A 602 -43.54 -80.34 38.99
CA ASN A 602 -42.73 -80.74 40.14
C ASN A 602 -42.64 -82.27 40.22
N ASP A 603 -41.58 -82.80 39.62
CA ASP A 603 -41.20 -84.21 39.56
C ASP A 603 -40.23 -84.62 40.67
N ASN A 604 -39.95 -83.73 41.63
CA ASN A 604 -39.03 -84.00 42.74
C ASN A 604 -39.47 -85.24 43.54
N GLY A 605 -38.60 -86.25 43.61
CA GLY A 605 -38.85 -87.52 44.29
C GLY A 605 -39.61 -88.58 43.48
N LEU A 606 -39.88 -88.32 42.19
CA LEU A 606 -40.49 -89.27 41.25
C LEU A 606 -39.42 -89.82 40.27
N GLU A 607 -39.64 -91.02 39.71
CA GLU A 607 -38.72 -91.60 38.70
C GLU A 607 -38.88 -90.87 37.36
N GLY A 608 -37.81 -90.60 36.62
CA GLY A 608 -37.88 -89.82 35.38
C GLY A 608 -38.78 -90.45 34.30
N GLN A 609 -39.99 -89.92 34.12
CA GLN A 609 -40.98 -90.37 33.14
C GLN A 609 -41.47 -89.18 32.29
N ASP A 610 -41.42 -89.34 30.97
CA ASP A 610 -41.85 -88.31 30.02
C ASP A 610 -43.39 -88.23 29.88
N ALA A 611 -43.89 -87.10 29.38
CA ALA A 611 -45.27 -87.00 28.93
C ALA A 611 -45.44 -87.65 27.54
N TYR A 612 -46.50 -88.44 27.34
CA TYR A 612 -46.72 -89.21 26.11
C TYR A 612 -47.92 -88.69 25.31
N ALA A 613 -47.63 -87.89 24.28
CA ALA A 613 -48.60 -87.50 23.26
C ALA A 613 -48.49 -88.45 22.04
N THR A 614 -49.20 -89.58 22.08
CA THR A 614 -49.11 -90.63 21.05
C THR A 614 -50.23 -90.57 20.02
N GLY A 615 -51.35 -89.91 20.33
CA GLY A 615 -52.39 -89.63 19.36
C GLY A 615 -51.94 -88.60 18.32
N ASN A 616 -52.38 -88.76 17.07
CA ASN A 616 -52.02 -87.80 16.02
C ASN A 616 -52.56 -86.40 16.36
N GLY A 617 -51.68 -85.42 16.54
CA GLY A 617 -52.04 -84.07 16.99
C GLY A 617 -52.44 -83.94 18.47
N ALA A 618 -52.15 -84.96 19.29
CA ALA A 618 -52.41 -84.92 20.72
C ALA A 618 -51.37 -84.08 21.48
N THR A 619 -51.73 -83.62 22.69
CA THR A 619 -50.85 -82.87 23.59
C THR A 619 -50.89 -83.48 24.98
N ALA A 620 -49.73 -83.83 25.53
CA ALA A 620 -49.58 -84.35 26.89
C ALA A 620 -48.62 -83.44 27.67
N VAL A 621 -49.07 -82.93 28.82
CA VAL A 621 -48.31 -81.98 29.63
C VAL A 621 -48.48 -82.33 31.11
N GLY A 622 -47.39 -82.75 31.76
CA GLY A 622 -47.41 -83.25 33.13
C GLY A 622 -46.63 -84.56 33.26
N TYR A 623 -46.15 -84.87 34.46
CA TYR A 623 -45.46 -86.12 34.79
C TYR A 623 -46.37 -87.31 34.50
N ASP A 624 -45.92 -88.23 33.64
CA ASP A 624 -46.65 -89.43 33.20
C ASP A 624 -48.06 -89.14 32.63
N ALA A 625 -48.26 -87.95 32.03
CA ALA A 625 -49.50 -87.62 31.34
C ALA A 625 -49.58 -88.36 29.98
N VAL A 626 -50.72 -88.95 29.67
CA VAL A 626 -50.90 -89.78 28.45
C VAL A 626 -52.08 -89.28 27.62
N ALA A 627 -51.79 -88.71 26.45
CA ALA A 627 -52.77 -88.32 25.43
C ALA A 627 -52.65 -89.26 24.22
N SER A 628 -53.54 -90.26 24.15
CA SER A 628 -53.49 -91.34 23.15
C SER A 628 -54.58 -91.27 22.07
N GLY A 629 -55.66 -90.52 22.29
CA GLY A 629 -56.66 -90.22 21.26
C GLY A 629 -56.17 -89.17 20.25
N ALA A 630 -56.61 -89.23 19.00
CA ALA A 630 -56.24 -88.23 17.99
C ALA A 630 -56.75 -86.84 18.40
N GLY A 631 -55.88 -85.82 18.41
CA GLY A 631 -56.21 -84.47 18.84
C GLY A 631 -56.61 -84.34 20.32
N SER A 632 -56.28 -85.32 21.16
CA SER A 632 -56.66 -85.31 22.59
C SER A 632 -55.67 -84.49 23.44
N LEU A 633 -56.13 -83.99 24.59
CA LEU A 633 -55.31 -83.24 25.55
C LEU A 633 -55.33 -83.93 26.92
N ALA A 634 -54.15 -84.22 27.48
CA ALA A 634 -53.97 -84.65 28.87
C ALA A 634 -53.07 -83.66 29.60
N LEU A 635 -53.63 -82.92 30.58
CA LEU A 635 -52.94 -81.85 31.30
C LEU A 635 -52.97 -82.09 32.82
N GLY A 636 -51.80 -82.42 33.40
CA GLY A 636 -51.59 -82.72 34.82
C GLY A 636 -50.98 -84.10 35.05
N GLN A 637 -50.37 -84.30 36.23
CA GLN A 637 -49.73 -85.57 36.61
C GLN A 637 -50.70 -86.76 36.47
N ASN A 638 -50.27 -87.86 35.82
CA ASN A 638 -51.07 -89.08 35.60
C ASN A 638 -52.43 -88.87 34.90
N SER A 639 -52.62 -87.74 34.21
CA SER A 639 -53.85 -87.50 33.46
C SER A 639 -53.87 -88.36 32.19
N SER A 640 -55.04 -88.88 31.82
CA SER A 640 -55.18 -89.78 30.66
C SER A 640 -56.35 -89.40 29.77
N SER A 641 -56.08 -89.14 28.49
CA SER A 641 -57.10 -88.82 27.49
C SER A 641 -56.99 -89.76 26.29
N SER A 642 -57.88 -90.75 26.23
CA SER A 642 -57.79 -91.88 25.30
C SER A 642 -58.83 -91.90 24.18
N ILE A 643 -59.72 -90.90 24.12
CA ILE A 643 -60.74 -90.74 23.07
C ILE A 643 -60.34 -89.61 22.11
N ASP A 644 -60.69 -89.72 20.84
CA ASP A 644 -60.42 -88.69 19.84
C ASP A 644 -61.07 -87.35 20.24
N GLY A 645 -60.25 -86.29 20.26
CA GLY A 645 -60.66 -84.95 20.65
C GLY A 645 -61.08 -84.79 22.11
N SER A 646 -60.81 -85.77 22.99
CA SER A 646 -61.15 -85.66 24.42
C SER A 646 -60.12 -84.86 25.22
N ILE A 647 -60.55 -84.27 26.32
CA ILE A 647 -59.69 -83.46 27.19
C ILE A 647 -59.77 -84.02 28.61
N ALA A 648 -58.62 -84.40 29.19
CA ALA A 648 -58.47 -84.72 30.60
C ALA A 648 -57.67 -83.61 31.28
N LEU A 649 -58.32 -82.88 32.19
CA LEU A 649 -57.76 -81.67 32.79
C LEU A 649 -57.65 -81.83 34.32
N GLY A 650 -56.42 -81.75 34.83
CA GLY A 650 -56.07 -81.94 36.24
C GLY A 650 -55.35 -83.25 36.53
N SER A 651 -54.56 -83.28 37.61
CA SER A 651 -53.88 -84.50 38.07
C SER A 651 -54.87 -85.64 38.33
N GLY A 652 -54.56 -86.82 37.79
CA GLY A 652 -55.34 -88.05 37.89
C GLY A 652 -56.63 -88.08 37.05
N SER A 653 -56.96 -87.02 36.30
CA SER A 653 -58.18 -86.97 35.49
C SER A 653 -58.12 -87.95 34.32
N THR A 654 -59.23 -88.66 34.08
CA THR A 654 -59.34 -89.60 32.95
C THR A 654 -60.50 -89.22 32.04
N SER A 655 -60.25 -89.03 30.74
CA SER A 655 -61.26 -88.90 29.70
C SER A 655 -61.19 -90.10 28.76
N ASN A 656 -61.99 -91.12 29.06
CA ASN A 656 -62.02 -92.41 28.38
C ASN A 656 -63.43 -92.80 27.88
N ARG A 657 -64.38 -91.86 27.91
CA ARG A 657 -65.79 -92.09 27.56
C ARG A 657 -66.18 -91.31 26.32
N ALA A 658 -66.72 -91.98 25.31
CA ALA A 658 -67.29 -91.33 24.13
C ALA A 658 -68.66 -90.68 24.43
N ILE A 659 -68.94 -89.52 23.84
CA ILE A 659 -70.25 -88.84 23.93
C ILE A 659 -71.21 -89.45 22.89
N SER A 660 -72.43 -89.78 23.31
CA SER A 660 -73.48 -90.30 22.41
C SER A 660 -74.33 -89.15 21.81
N SER A 661 -74.66 -89.22 20.52
CA SER A 661 -75.51 -88.22 19.84
C SER A 661 -76.99 -88.61 19.89
N GLY A 662 -77.90 -87.66 20.18
CA GLY A 662 -79.33 -87.90 20.24
C GLY A 662 -80.20 -86.65 20.41
N ILE A 663 -81.52 -86.80 20.28
CA ILE A 663 -82.52 -85.75 20.52
C ILE A 663 -83.52 -86.23 21.57
N GLN A 664 -83.79 -85.40 22.57
CA GLN A 664 -84.86 -85.58 23.55
C GLN A 664 -85.68 -84.29 23.64
N THR A 665 -87.01 -84.38 23.53
CA THR A 665 -87.89 -83.20 23.56
C THR A 665 -88.31 -82.84 24.99
N THR A 666 -88.42 -81.54 25.31
CA THR A 666 -88.93 -81.09 26.61
C THR A 666 -90.36 -81.57 26.82
N SER A 667 -90.61 -82.26 27.92
CA SER A 667 -91.94 -82.78 28.25
C SER A 667 -92.21 -82.67 29.75
N VAL A 668 -93.45 -82.35 30.12
CA VAL A 668 -93.90 -82.40 31.52
C VAL A 668 -94.55 -83.75 31.76
N THR A 669 -93.99 -84.53 32.69
CA THR A 669 -94.53 -85.81 33.15
C THR A 669 -95.03 -85.68 34.58
N SER A 670 -95.78 -86.65 35.10
CA SER A 670 -96.23 -86.66 36.51
C SER A 670 -95.09 -86.62 37.52
N ASP A 671 -93.89 -87.01 37.10
CA ASP A 671 -92.71 -87.17 37.95
C ASP A 671 -91.72 -86.00 37.81
N GLY A 672 -92.05 -84.99 36.99
CA GLY A 672 -91.28 -83.75 36.83
C GLY A 672 -91.18 -83.24 35.38
N VAL A 673 -90.51 -82.10 35.23
CA VAL A 673 -90.15 -81.51 33.93
C VAL A 673 -88.89 -82.19 33.41
N VAL A 674 -89.00 -82.92 32.30
CA VAL A 674 -87.86 -83.41 31.53
C VAL A 674 -87.41 -82.29 30.61
N ILE A 675 -86.21 -81.74 30.85
CA ILE A 675 -85.60 -80.74 29.98
C ILE A 675 -85.08 -81.45 28.72
N GLY A 676 -85.55 -81.04 27.55
CA GLY A 676 -85.08 -81.59 26.28
C GLY A 676 -83.69 -81.10 25.91
N TYR A 677 -82.96 -81.92 25.15
CA TYR A 677 -81.68 -81.56 24.54
C TYR A 677 -81.62 -82.07 23.10
N ASN A 678 -80.87 -81.38 22.26
CA ASN A 678 -80.52 -81.85 20.92
C ASN A 678 -79.01 -81.77 20.78
N THR A 679 -78.34 -82.91 20.68
CA THR A 679 -76.89 -83.00 20.46
C THR A 679 -76.54 -83.51 19.06
N THR A 680 -77.50 -83.47 18.13
CA THR A 680 -77.33 -83.78 16.71
C THR A 680 -77.17 -82.53 15.85
N ASP A 681 -77.49 -81.36 16.40
CA ASP A 681 -77.41 -80.06 15.73
C ASP A 681 -75.97 -79.65 15.39
N ARG A 682 -74.96 -80.23 16.06
CA ARG A 682 -73.53 -80.05 15.77
C ARG A 682 -72.73 -81.35 15.95
N LYS A 683 -71.54 -81.40 15.33
CA LYS A 683 -70.58 -82.51 15.51
C LYS A 683 -70.04 -82.49 16.95
N LEU A 684 -70.22 -83.58 17.69
CA LEU A 684 -69.67 -83.72 19.04
C LEU A 684 -68.18 -84.02 18.97
N LEU A 685 -67.40 -83.29 19.78
CA LEU A 685 -66.00 -83.59 20.06
C LEU A 685 -65.91 -84.41 21.35
N GLY A 686 -64.74 -85.00 21.65
CA GLY A 686 -64.55 -85.83 22.84
C GLY A 686 -64.87 -85.09 24.15
N ALA A 687 -65.15 -85.85 25.21
CA ALA A 687 -65.57 -85.26 26.49
C ALA A 687 -64.44 -84.50 27.19
N LEU A 688 -64.80 -83.38 27.83
CA LEU A 688 -63.96 -82.72 28.84
C LEU A 688 -64.21 -83.40 30.20
N SER A 689 -63.15 -84.02 30.75
CA SER A 689 -63.15 -84.62 32.08
C SER A 689 -62.25 -83.81 33.02
N LEU A 690 -62.81 -83.44 34.18
CA LEU A 690 -62.13 -82.72 35.25
C LEU A 690 -61.86 -83.63 36.47
N GLY A 691 -61.92 -84.95 36.27
CA GLY A 691 -61.71 -85.96 37.29
C GLY A 691 -61.80 -87.36 36.71
N THR A 692 -62.17 -88.32 37.55
CA THR A 692 -62.27 -89.73 37.18
C THR A 692 -63.63 -90.24 37.63
N ASP A 693 -64.40 -90.75 36.67
CA ASP A 693 -65.77 -91.23 36.89
C ASP A 693 -65.81 -92.24 38.05
N GLY A 694 -66.67 -91.99 39.03
CA GLY A 694 -66.80 -92.80 40.24
C GLY A 694 -65.73 -92.60 41.33
N GLU A 695 -64.61 -91.93 41.04
CA GLU A 695 -63.47 -91.78 41.95
C GLU A 695 -63.29 -90.35 42.46
N SER A 696 -63.28 -89.35 41.56
CA SER A 696 -63.08 -87.94 41.94
C SER A 696 -63.75 -86.98 40.96
N TYR A 697 -64.30 -85.89 41.49
CA TYR A 697 -64.90 -84.81 40.71
C TYR A 697 -64.39 -83.45 41.19
N ARG A 698 -64.29 -82.48 40.27
CA ARG A 698 -63.95 -81.09 40.57
C ARG A 698 -65.12 -80.17 40.23
N GLN A 699 -65.33 -79.13 41.03
CA GLN A 699 -66.32 -78.10 40.76
C GLN A 699 -65.81 -77.12 39.68
N ILE A 700 -66.72 -76.64 38.83
CA ILE A 700 -66.45 -75.50 37.93
C ILE A 700 -67.07 -74.25 38.59
N THR A 701 -66.23 -73.33 39.05
CA THR A 701 -66.64 -72.06 39.67
C THR A 701 -66.26 -70.89 38.75
N ASN A 702 -66.91 -69.72 38.91
CA ASN A 702 -66.73 -68.52 38.06
C ASN A 702 -67.08 -68.72 36.57
N VAL A 703 -68.06 -69.58 36.27
CA VAL A 703 -68.65 -69.68 34.92
C VAL A 703 -69.48 -68.41 34.65
N ALA A 704 -69.32 -67.80 33.49
CA ALA A 704 -70.18 -66.70 33.05
C ALA A 704 -71.58 -67.22 32.69
N ASP A 705 -72.57 -66.33 32.65
CA ASP A 705 -73.91 -66.70 32.21
C ASP A 705 -73.87 -67.18 30.75
N GLY A 706 -74.25 -68.43 30.49
CA GLY A 706 -74.29 -69.03 29.16
C GLY A 706 -75.29 -68.34 28.24
N SER A 707 -74.84 -67.82 27.10
CA SER A 707 -75.65 -67.11 26.12
C SER A 707 -76.12 -68.01 24.97
N GLU A 708 -75.41 -69.11 24.73
CA GLU A 708 -75.71 -70.09 23.69
C GLU A 708 -76.24 -71.40 24.28
N ALA A 709 -76.92 -72.23 23.47
CA ALA A 709 -77.60 -73.44 23.97
C ALA A 709 -76.66 -74.54 24.50
N GLN A 710 -75.36 -74.46 24.19
CA GLN A 710 -74.33 -75.43 24.59
C GLN A 710 -73.46 -74.93 25.75
N ASP A 711 -73.69 -73.71 26.25
CA ASP A 711 -72.91 -73.14 27.34
C ASP A 711 -73.26 -73.80 28.70
N ALA A 712 -72.30 -73.81 29.62
CA ALA A 712 -72.57 -74.17 31.00
C ALA A 712 -73.37 -73.05 31.68
N VAL A 713 -74.56 -73.37 32.21
CA VAL A 713 -75.44 -72.38 32.85
C VAL A 713 -75.02 -72.06 34.28
N THR A 714 -75.10 -70.79 34.68
CA THR A 714 -74.88 -70.40 36.08
C THR A 714 -76.15 -70.59 36.91
N VAL A 715 -75.98 -70.74 38.23
CA VAL A 715 -77.11 -70.78 39.18
C VAL A 715 -77.98 -69.51 39.09
N ARG A 716 -77.40 -68.37 38.72
CA ARG A 716 -78.10 -67.08 38.55
C ARG A 716 -78.98 -67.04 37.30
N GLN A 717 -78.56 -67.63 36.19
CA GLN A 717 -79.42 -67.72 34.99
C GLN A 717 -80.65 -68.59 35.22
N LEU A 718 -80.47 -69.69 35.96
CA LEU A 718 -81.57 -70.56 36.34
C LEU A 718 -82.59 -69.82 37.23
N GLN A 719 -82.12 -68.93 38.12
CA GLN A 719 -82.97 -68.07 38.94
C GLN A 719 -83.69 -66.98 38.11
N ASN A 720 -82.99 -66.33 37.17
CA ASN A 720 -83.56 -65.30 36.30
C ASN A 720 -84.61 -65.85 35.32
N ALA A 721 -84.42 -67.07 34.79
CA ALA A 721 -85.39 -67.73 33.91
C ALA A 721 -86.75 -68.00 34.60
N ILE A 722 -86.75 -68.16 35.93
CA ILE A 722 -87.96 -68.37 36.73
C ILE A 722 -88.69 -67.04 37.03
N GLY A 723 -87.98 -65.90 37.05
CA GLY A 723 -88.56 -64.58 37.34
C GLY A 723 -89.31 -63.90 36.18
N ALA A 724 -89.03 -64.25 34.92
CA ALA A 724 -89.56 -63.56 33.74
C ALA A 724 -91.02 -63.92 33.34
N VAL A 725 -91.74 -64.71 34.16
CA VAL A 725 -93.06 -65.28 33.83
C VAL A 725 -94.24 -64.56 34.54
N THR A 726 -94.02 -63.53 35.36
CA THR A 726 -95.06 -63.06 36.33
C THR A 726 -95.59 -61.61 36.23
N THR A 727 -95.28 -60.76 35.22
CA THR A 727 -95.95 -59.44 35.00
C THR A 727 -96.32 -59.17 33.53
N THR A 728 -97.48 -58.53 33.29
CA THR A 728 -98.32 -58.53 32.05
C THR A 728 -97.65 -58.15 30.70
N PRO A 729 -98.01 -58.76 29.54
CA PRO A 729 -97.23 -58.66 28.31
C PRO A 729 -97.81 -57.73 27.21
N THR A 730 -97.09 -56.64 26.91
CA THR A 730 -96.76 -56.23 25.53
C THR A 730 -95.26 -55.92 25.53
N LYS A 731 -94.44 -56.91 25.14
CA LYS A 731 -92.99 -56.95 25.42
C LYS A 731 -92.14 -55.76 24.95
N TYR A 732 -92.68 -54.87 24.09
CA TYR A 732 -91.89 -53.82 23.45
C TYR A 732 -92.50 -52.39 23.50
N TYR A 733 -93.72 -52.19 24.04
CA TYR A 733 -94.34 -50.85 24.19
C TYR A 733 -94.93 -50.68 25.60
N HIS A 734 -94.27 -49.89 26.45
CA HIS A 734 -94.72 -49.58 27.81
C HIS A 734 -95.14 -48.11 27.93
N ALA A 735 -96.39 -47.86 28.29
CA ALA A 735 -96.89 -46.53 28.66
C ALA A 735 -97.34 -46.56 30.13
N ASN A 736 -96.46 -46.14 31.05
CA ASN A 736 -96.74 -46.15 32.50
C ASN A 736 -97.61 -44.94 32.89
N SER A 737 -98.92 -45.08 32.80
CA SER A 737 -99.87 -44.03 33.19
C SER A 737 -101.17 -44.63 33.74
N THR A 738 -101.86 -43.84 34.56
CA THR A 738 -103.18 -44.14 35.12
C THR A 738 -104.24 -43.09 34.73
N GLU A 739 -103.86 -42.13 33.89
CA GLU A 739 -104.72 -41.05 33.38
C GLU A 739 -105.57 -41.52 32.17
N GLU A 740 -106.45 -40.66 31.64
CA GLU A 740 -107.32 -40.98 30.49
C GLU A 740 -106.55 -41.60 29.31
N ASP A 741 -107.14 -42.64 28.71
CA ASP A 741 -106.51 -43.41 27.64
C ASP A 741 -106.31 -42.59 26.35
N SER A 742 -105.41 -43.05 25.49
CA SER A 742 -105.18 -42.47 24.16
C SER A 742 -106.39 -42.67 23.23
N LEU A 743 -106.70 -41.66 22.41
CA LEU A 743 -107.86 -41.64 21.51
C LEU A 743 -107.43 -41.39 20.05
N ALA A 744 -107.47 -42.46 19.25
CA ALA A 744 -107.25 -42.45 17.81
C ALA A 744 -108.60 -42.29 17.07
N VAL A 745 -108.97 -41.06 16.68
CA VAL A 745 -110.26 -40.73 16.04
C VAL A 745 -110.19 -40.78 14.53
N GLY A 746 -109.11 -40.26 13.93
CA GLY A 746 -108.94 -40.25 12.47
C GLY A 746 -108.79 -41.66 11.89
N THR A 747 -109.21 -41.84 10.65
CA THR A 747 -109.04 -43.11 9.92
C THR A 747 -107.55 -43.41 9.80
N ASP A 748 -107.13 -44.64 10.10
CA ASP A 748 -105.71 -45.06 10.11
C ASP A 748 -104.79 -44.24 11.04
N SER A 749 -105.35 -43.67 12.12
CA SER A 749 -104.57 -42.91 13.11
C SER A 749 -103.86 -43.78 14.16
N LEU A 750 -102.76 -43.27 14.72
CA LEU A 750 -102.01 -43.89 15.82
C LEU A 750 -101.97 -42.94 17.03
N ALA A 751 -102.54 -43.37 18.15
CA ALA A 751 -102.52 -42.62 19.41
C ALA A 751 -101.81 -43.45 20.50
N MET A 752 -100.75 -42.90 21.11
CA MET A 752 -99.97 -43.58 22.15
C MET A 752 -99.66 -42.63 23.32
N GLY A 753 -99.99 -43.05 24.55
CA GLY A 753 -99.77 -42.28 25.78
C GLY A 753 -101.01 -41.50 26.24
N ALA A 754 -101.14 -41.30 27.55
CA ALA A 754 -102.37 -40.78 28.15
C ALA A 754 -102.79 -39.40 27.60
N LYS A 755 -104.09 -39.15 27.47
CA LYS A 755 -104.72 -37.90 26.95
C LYS A 755 -104.35 -37.52 25.51
N THR A 756 -103.69 -38.40 24.77
CA THR A 756 -103.35 -38.14 23.37
C THR A 756 -104.59 -38.25 22.49
N ILE A 757 -104.87 -37.21 21.68
CA ILE A 757 -106.02 -37.14 20.78
C ILE A 757 -105.53 -36.93 19.34
N VAL A 758 -105.91 -37.84 18.45
CA VAL A 758 -105.51 -37.79 17.04
C VAL A 758 -106.75 -37.76 16.16
N ASN A 759 -107.10 -36.57 15.65
CA ASN A 759 -108.33 -36.35 14.89
C ASN A 759 -108.15 -36.45 13.37
N ALA A 760 -106.95 -36.19 12.83
CA ALA A 760 -106.69 -36.28 11.40
C ALA A 760 -106.59 -37.72 10.91
N ASP A 761 -107.06 -37.95 9.67
CA ASP A 761 -106.78 -39.18 8.95
C ASP A 761 -105.27 -39.36 8.75
N ALA A 762 -104.80 -40.59 8.98
CA ALA A 762 -103.39 -40.98 9.01
C ALA A 762 -102.50 -40.12 9.93
N GLY A 763 -103.09 -39.49 10.95
CA GLY A 763 -102.36 -38.72 11.96
C GLY A 763 -101.67 -39.62 12.99
N ILE A 764 -100.59 -39.13 13.60
CA ILE A 764 -99.83 -39.84 14.64
C ILE A 764 -99.62 -38.95 15.85
N GLY A 765 -100.10 -39.37 17.02
CA GLY A 765 -99.89 -38.74 18.31
C GLY A 765 -99.15 -39.68 19.26
N ILE A 766 -97.99 -39.27 19.78
CA ILE A 766 -97.20 -40.07 20.73
C ILE A 766 -96.71 -39.18 21.87
N GLY A 767 -97.15 -39.45 23.09
CA GLY A 767 -96.76 -38.72 24.30
C GLY A 767 -97.92 -38.48 25.25
N LEU A 768 -97.72 -37.58 26.22
CA LEU A 768 -98.77 -37.15 27.15
C LEU A 768 -99.52 -35.96 26.56
N ASN A 769 -100.85 -36.03 26.46
CA ASN A 769 -101.69 -34.89 26.08
C ASN A 769 -101.31 -34.26 24.72
N THR A 770 -100.99 -35.10 23.72
CA THR A 770 -100.70 -34.64 22.36
C THR A 770 -101.98 -34.41 21.56
N LEU A 771 -101.95 -33.51 20.57
CA LEU A 771 -103.10 -33.20 19.72
C LEU A 771 -102.70 -33.14 18.25
N VAL A 772 -103.35 -33.95 17.42
CA VAL A 772 -103.35 -33.76 15.96
C VAL A 772 -104.73 -33.28 15.56
N MET A 773 -104.82 -32.05 15.05
CA MET A 773 -106.11 -31.45 14.62
C MET A 773 -106.68 -32.18 13.40
N ALA A 774 -107.99 -32.06 13.17
CA ALA A 774 -108.69 -32.85 12.16
C ALA A 774 -108.26 -32.54 10.71
N ASP A 775 -107.86 -31.30 10.45
CA ASP A 775 -107.37 -30.78 9.17
C ASP A 775 -105.86 -30.99 8.94
N ALA A 776 -105.14 -31.47 9.96
CA ALA A 776 -103.74 -31.83 9.86
C ALA A 776 -103.55 -33.24 9.27
N ILE A 777 -104.04 -33.47 8.05
CA ILE A 777 -103.89 -34.76 7.32
C ILE A 777 -102.40 -35.16 7.31
N ASN A 778 -102.09 -36.42 7.66
CA ASN A 778 -100.72 -36.91 7.86
C ASN A 778 -99.90 -36.15 8.91
N GLY A 779 -100.55 -35.39 9.79
CA GLY A 779 -99.90 -34.62 10.85
C GLY A 779 -99.35 -35.51 11.95
N ILE A 780 -98.15 -35.19 12.43
CA ILE A 780 -97.45 -35.96 13.45
C ILE A 780 -97.15 -35.07 14.65
N ALA A 781 -97.60 -35.45 15.85
CA ALA A 781 -97.32 -34.78 17.11
C ALA A 781 -96.63 -35.76 18.08
N ILE A 782 -95.36 -35.52 18.40
CA ILE A 782 -94.55 -36.42 19.24
C ILE A 782 -93.92 -35.64 20.40
N GLY A 783 -94.20 -36.05 21.64
CA GLY A 783 -93.76 -35.42 22.88
C GLY A 783 -94.91 -34.75 23.64
N SER A 784 -94.76 -34.57 24.96
CA SER A 784 -95.87 -34.09 25.80
C SER A 784 -96.43 -32.75 25.31
N ASN A 785 -97.75 -32.57 25.23
CA ASN A 785 -98.37 -31.33 24.77
C ASN A 785 -98.02 -30.89 23.33
N ALA A 786 -97.38 -31.74 22.50
CA ALA A 786 -97.12 -31.42 21.11
C ALA A 786 -98.43 -31.31 20.30
N ARG A 787 -98.48 -30.35 19.37
CA ARG A 787 -99.68 -30.07 18.56
C ARG A 787 -99.37 -29.97 17.07
N ALA A 788 -99.92 -30.87 16.28
CA ALA A 788 -99.90 -30.78 14.83
C ALA A 788 -101.19 -30.09 14.35
N TYR A 789 -101.03 -28.90 13.79
CA TYR A 789 -102.12 -28.05 13.27
C TYR A 789 -102.20 -28.07 11.75
N HIS A 790 -101.10 -28.35 11.07
CA HIS A 790 -101.00 -28.25 9.62
C HIS A 790 -100.82 -29.64 8.97
N ALA A 791 -101.36 -29.81 7.77
CA ALA A 791 -101.21 -31.04 6.99
C ALA A 791 -99.75 -31.29 6.59
N ASN A 792 -99.39 -32.57 6.41
CA ASN A 792 -98.05 -33.06 6.02
C ASN A 792 -96.90 -32.52 6.88
N SER A 793 -97.18 -32.13 8.12
CA SER A 793 -96.23 -31.42 8.98
C SER A 793 -96.08 -32.12 10.33
N ILE A 794 -94.93 -31.91 10.96
CA ILE A 794 -94.51 -32.61 12.17
C ILE A 794 -94.24 -31.60 13.29
N ALA A 795 -94.86 -31.80 14.44
CA ALA A 795 -94.52 -31.15 15.70
C ALA A 795 -93.77 -32.13 16.61
N MET A 796 -92.47 -31.88 16.81
CA MET A 796 -91.57 -32.76 17.56
C MET A 796 -91.04 -32.08 18.82
N GLY A 797 -91.23 -32.71 19.98
CA GLY A 797 -90.82 -32.22 21.29
C GLY A 797 -91.96 -31.65 22.14
N ASN A 798 -91.70 -31.48 23.44
CA ASN A 798 -92.72 -31.02 24.39
C ASN A 798 -93.23 -29.61 24.04
N GLY A 799 -94.54 -29.45 23.89
CA GLY A 799 -95.19 -28.17 23.59
C GLY A 799 -94.97 -27.65 22.16
N SER A 800 -94.29 -28.39 21.28
CA SER A 800 -94.03 -27.97 19.90
C SER A 800 -95.32 -27.86 19.09
N GLN A 801 -95.34 -26.92 18.14
CA GLN A 801 -96.48 -26.63 17.27
C GLN A 801 -95.98 -26.46 15.82
N THR A 802 -96.66 -27.06 14.86
CA THR A 802 -96.49 -26.68 13.45
C THR A 802 -97.08 -25.29 13.25
N THR A 803 -96.33 -24.35 12.68
CA THR A 803 -96.73 -22.93 12.56
C THR A 803 -96.81 -22.42 11.12
N ARG A 804 -96.27 -23.15 10.14
CA ARG A 804 -96.30 -22.77 8.72
C ARG A 804 -97.01 -23.77 7.81
N GLY A 805 -96.74 -25.06 7.98
CA GLY A 805 -97.21 -26.09 7.04
C GLY A 805 -96.53 -26.05 5.67
N ALA A 806 -97.09 -26.77 4.69
CA ALA A 806 -96.64 -26.75 3.29
C ALA A 806 -96.78 -25.34 2.68
N GLN A 807 -95.85 -24.96 1.79
CA GLN A 807 -95.78 -23.62 1.19
C GLN A 807 -95.58 -23.71 -0.33
N THR A 808 -96.19 -22.82 -1.10
CA THR A 808 -96.06 -22.75 -2.57
C THR A 808 -95.51 -21.39 -2.98
N ASP A 809 -94.52 -21.40 -3.87
CA ASP A 809 -93.84 -20.20 -4.40
C ASP A 809 -93.42 -19.18 -3.32
N TYR A 810 -92.92 -19.66 -2.19
CA TYR A 810 -92.51 -18.80 -1.08
C TYR A 810 -91.10 -18.26 -1.27
N THR A 811 -90.84 -17.06 -0.73
CA THR A 811 -89.52 -16.43 -0.76
C THR A 811 -88.62 -17.03 0.33
N ALA A 812 -87.70 -17.92 -0.06
CA ALA A 812 -86.68 -18.42 0.85
C ALA A 812 -85.53 -17.41 1.00
N TYR A 813 -84.96 -17.30 2.20
CA TYR A 813 -83.83 -16.41 2.47
C TYR A 813 -82.61 -16.83 1.64
N ASN A 814 -81.97 -15.87 0.97
CA ASN A 814 -80.76 -16.05 0.15
C ASN A 814 -80.91 -17.01 -1.05
N MET A 815 -82.13 -17.15 -1.58
CA MET A 815 -82.43 -17.88 -2.81
C MET A 815 -83.02 -16.95 -3.87
N ASP A 816 -82.52 -17.03 -5.11
CA ASP A 816 -82.89 -16.11 -6.18
C ASP A 816 -84.21 -16.43 -6.89
N THR A 817 -84.82 -17.60 -6.59
CA THR A 817 -86.08 -18.04 -7.20
C THR A 817 -87.09 -18.50 -6.14
N PRO A 818 -88.41 -18.32 -6.37
CA PRO A 818 -89.45 -18.82 -5.46
C PRO A 818 -89.30 -20.33 -5.21
N GLN A 819 -89.43 -20.73 -3.94
CA GLN A 819 -89.27 -22.11 -3.48
C GLN A 819 -90.61 -22.76 -3.14
N ASN A 820 -90.64 -24.09 -3.12
CA ASN A 820 -91.81 -24.88 -2.74
C ASN A 820 -91.46 -25.80 -1.58
N SER A 821 -92.36 -25.92 -0.59
CA SER A 821 -92.21 -26.82 0.57
C SER A 821 -93.41 -27.77 0.67
N VAL A 822 -93.14 -29.07 0.81
CA VAL A 822 -94.16 -30.11 0.92
C VAL A 822 -94.76 -30.25 2.32
N GLY A 823 -94.17 -29.58 3.32
CA GLY A 823 -94.58 -29.64 4.73
C GLY A 823 -93.53 -29.03 5.66
N GLU A 824 -93.85 -28.89 6.95
CA GLU A 824 -92.94 -28.34 7.95
C GLU A 824 -92.49 -29.42 8.95
N PHE A 825 -91.19 -29.46 9.26
CA PHE A 825 -90.68 -30.16 10.44
C PHE A 825 -90.40 -29.14 11.56
N SER A 826 -91.35 -29.00 12.48
CA SER A 826 -91.25 -28.07 13.60
C SER A 826 -90.69 -28.76 14.85
N VAL A 827 -89.58 -28.23 15.37
CA VAL A 827 -88.96 -28.65 16.64
C VAL A 827 -89.32 -27.72 17.81
N GLY A 828 -90.29 -26.82 17.64
CA GLY A 828 -90.66 -25.82 18.64
C GLY A 828 -91.99 -25.16 18.35
N SER A 829 -92.18 -23.96 18.86
CA SER A 829 -93.39 -23.14 18.73
C SER A 829 -93.00 -21.66 18.69
N GLU A 830 -93.99 -20.77 18.55
CA GLU A 830 -93.76 -19.33 18.55
C GLU A 830 -93.18 -18.82 19.88
N ASP A 831 -93.56 -19.43 21.00
CA ASP A 831 -93.11 -19.12 22.36
C ASP A 831 -91.85 -19.88 22.81
N GLY A 832 -91.30 -20.78 21.98
CA GLY A 832 -90.05 -21.47 22.27
C GLY A 832 -89.49 -22.33 21.14
N GLN A 833 -88.25 -22.05 20.71
CA GLN A 833 -87.54 -22.82 19.67
C GLN A 833 -86.49 -23.77 20.28
N ARG A 834 -86.08 -24.79 19.51
CA ARG A 834 -85.01 -25.73 19.91
C ARG A 834 -83.82 -25.62 18.97
N GLN A 835 -82.62 -25.77 19.54
CA GLN A 835 -81.42 -26.02 18.74
C GLN A 835 -81.49 -27.42 18.14
N ILE A 836 -81.07 -27.55 16.89
CA ILE A 836 -80.82 -28.85 16.26
C ILE A 836 -79.33 -29.15 16.45
N THR A 837 -79.02 -30.09 17.34
CA THR A 837 -77.63 -30.44 17.70
C THR A 837 -77.18 -31.68 16.95
N ASN A 838 -75.86 -31.91 16.89
CA ASN A 838 -75.25 -33.08 16.24
C ASN A 838 -75.54 -33.16 14.73
N VAL A 839 -75.73 -32.02 14.08
CA VAL A 839 -75.90 -31.92 12.63
C VAL A 839 -74.52 -32.02 11.97
N ALA A 840 -74.29 -33.08 11.19
CA ALA A 840 -73.10 -33.20 10.34
C ALA A 840 -73.08 -32.08 9.28
N ALA A 841 -71.92 -31.84 8.66
CA ALA A 841 -71.85 -30.85 7.59
C ALA A 841 -72.74 -31.29 6.41
N GLY A 842 -73.65 -30.41 5.97
CA GLY A 842 -74.48 -30.65 4.81
C GLY A 842 -73.64 -30.78 3.54
N SER A 843 -74.02 -31.70 2.66
CA SER A 843 -73.29 -32.05 1.43
C SER A 843 -74.03 -31.64 0.16
N ALA A 844 -75.36 -31.62 0.20
CA ALA A 844 -76.24 -31.12 -0.84
C ALA A 844 -76.85 -29.77 -0.43
N ASP A 845 -77.33 -28.99 -1.41
CA ASP A 845 -77.92 -27.66 -1.18
C ASP A 845 -79.20 -27.68 -0.32
N THR A 846 -79.86 -28.85 -0.22
CA THR A 846 -81.05 -29.07 0.61
C THR A 846 -80.74 -29.69 1.98
N ASP A 847 -79.46 -29.95 2.29
CA ASP A 847 -79.06 -30.40 3.63
C ASP A 847 -79.04 -29.22 4.61
N ALA A 848 -79.22 -29.49 5.91
CA ALA A 848 -79.10 -28.46 6.94
C ALA A 848 -77.63 -28.04 7.14
N VAL A 849 -77.39 -26.73 7.15
CA VAL A 849 -76.06 -26.15 7.44
C VAL A 849 -75.82 -26.14 8.94
N ASN A 850 -74.66 -26.61 9.40
CA ASN A 850 -74.27 -26.53 10.80
C ASN A 850 -73.39 -25.30 11.11
N VAL A 851 -73.19 -24.99 12.40
CA VAL A 851 -72.37 -23.84 12.85
C VAL A 851 -70.92 -23.96 12.38
N GLY A 852 -70.40 -25.18 12.18
CA GLY A 852 -69.05 -25.41 11.67
C GLY A 852 -68.88 -24.91 10.22
N GLN A 853 -69.82 -25.23 9.34
CA GLN A 853 -69.83 -24.74 7.95
C GLN A 853 -70.00 -23.21 7.88
N LEU A 854 -70.84 -22.62 8.74
CA LEU A 854 -70.97 -21.17 8.83
C LEU A 854 -69.68 -20.51 9.33
N LYS A 855 -69.00 -21.10 10.31
CA LYS A 855 -67.71 -20.63 10.83
C LYS A 855 -66.58 -20.68 9.79
N VAL A 856 -66.63 -21.60 8.83
CA VAL A 856 -65.67 -21.60 7.71
C VAL A 856 -65.83 -20.35 6.86
N THR A 857 -67.06 -19.97 6.53
CA THR A 857 -67.35 -18.72 5.82
C THR A 857 -67.00 -17.50 6.68
N ASP A 858 -67.36 -17.51 7.96
CA ASP A 858 -67.06 -16.41 8.91
C ASP A 858 -65.56 -16.20 9.07
N SER A 859 -64.78 -17.28 9.17
CA SER A 859 -63.32 -17.21 9.20
C SER A 859 -62.74 -16.62 7.91
N ARG A 860 -63.32 -16.93 6.75
CA ARG A 860 -62.92 -16.33 5.48
C ARG A 860 -63.29 -14.85 5.40
N VAL A 861 -64.47 -14.46 5.88
CA VAL A 861 -64.91 -13.06 5.94
C VAL A 861 -64.05 -12.26 6.93
N ALA A 862 -63.71 -12.83 8.08
CA ALA A 862 -62.80 -12.23 9.04
C ALA A 862 -61.39 -12.05 8.44
N ALA A 863 -60.85 -13.08 7.78
CA ALA A 863 -59.57 -12.99 7.08
C ALA A 863 -59.58 -11.95 5.95
N ASN A 864 -60.68 -11.86 5.19
CA ASN A 864 -60.86 -10.83 4.17
C ASN A 864 -60.95 -9.44 4.79
N THR A 865 -61.63 -9.29 5.93
CA THR A 865 -61.76 -8.02 6.66
C THR A 865 -60.40 -7.57 7.21
N GLU A 866 -59.63 -8.50 7.79
CA GLU A 866 -58.27 -8.24 8.26
C GLU A 866 -57.34 -7.90 7.09
N SER A 867 -57.44 -8.63 5.98
CA SER A 867 -56.70 -8.32 4.75
C SER A 867 -57.05 -6.92 4.24
N ILE A 868 -58.32 -6.54 4.20
CA ILE A 868 -58.76 -5.20 3.80
C ILE A 868 -58.21 -4.13 4.76
N ASN A 869 -58.19 -4.38 6.06
CA ASN A 869 -57.61 -3.44 7.03
C ASN A 869 -56.08 -3.32 6.89
N ASN A 870 -55.39 -4.43 6.61
CA ASN A 870 -53.97 -4.44 6.29
C ASN A 870 -53.69 -3.68 4.99
N LEU A 871 -54.51 -3.89 3.96
CA LEU A 871 -54.44 -3.15 2.70
C LEU A 871 -54.69 -1.66 2.92
N ASN A 872 -55.68 -1.26 3.72
CA ASN A 872 -55.94 0.15 4.04
C ASN A 872 -54.74 0.79 4.74
N THR A 873 -54.08 0.07 5.65
CA THR A 873 -52.85 0.53 6.33
C THR A 873 -51.69 0.65 5.35
N GLN A 874 -51.50 -0.33 4.46
CA GLN A 874 -50.48 -0.27 3.41
C GLN A 874 -50.72 0.87 2.42
N VAL A 875 -51.96 1.09 2.00
CA VAL A 875 -52.35 2.19 1.10
C VAL A 875 -52.12 3.54 1.79
N SER A 876 -52.49 3.69 3.06
CA SER A 876 -52.22 4.93 3.82
C SER A 876 -50.73 5.17 4.05
N SER A 877 -49.95 4.10 4.29
CA SER A 877 -48.49 4.19 4.39
C SER A 877 -47.84 4.54 3.04
N LEU A 878 -48.33 3.97 1.94
CA LEU A 878 -47.89 4.31 0.59
C LEU A 878 -48.23 5.77 0.27
N ASP A 879 -49.44 6.21 0.55
CA ASP A 879 -49.90 7.59 0.36
C ASP A 879 -49.04 8.58 1.14
N THR A 880 -48.72 8.27 2.41
CA THR A 880 -47.80 9.07 3.24
C THR A 880 -46.38 9.07 2.67
N ARG A 881 -45.87 7.91 2.21
CA ARG A 881 -44.53 7.80 1.61
C ARG A 881 -44.43 8.56 0.29
N VAL A 882 -45.45 8.47 -0.55
CA VAL A 882 -45.55 9.21 -1.81
C VAL A 882 -45.61 10.70 -1.51
N THR A 883 -46.46 11.14 -0.59
CA THR A 883 -46.54 12.54 -0.15
C THR A 883 -45.19 13.04 0.40
N ASN A 884 -44.46 12.24 1.17
CA ASN A 884 -43.14 12.60 1.69
C ASN A 884 -42.09 12.71 0.58
N ILE A 885 -42.15 11.84 -0.43
CA ILE A 885 -41.29 11.92 -1.62
C ILE A 885 -41.64 13.18 -2.43
N GLU A 886 -42.92 13.46 -2.64
CA GLU A 886 -43.40 14.66 -3.33
C GLU A 886 -42.99 15.94 -2.59
N ASN A 887 -43.13 15.98 -1.26
CA ASN A 887 -42.67 17.11 -0.46
C ASN A 887 -41.14 17.24 -0.44
N GLY A 888 -40.41 16.13 -0.49
CA GLY A 888 -38.94 16.13 -0.51
C GLY A 888 -38.33 16.50 -1.87
N ILE A 889 -38.99 16.13 -2.97
CA ILE A 889 -38.45 16.21 -4.35
C ILE A 889 -39.19 17.24 -5.21
N GLY A 890 -40.44 17.60 -4.89
CA GLY A 890 -41.31 18.43 -5.73
C GLY A 890 -40.67 19.74 -6.19
N ASP A 891 -40.04 20.45 -5.27
CA ASP A 891 -39.31 21.68 -5.57
C ASP A 891 -38.06 21.43 -6.43
N ILE A 892 -37.40 20.28 -6.27
CA ILE A 892 -36.20 19.93 -7.03
C ILE A 892 -36.50 19.73 -8.51
N VAL A 893 -37.59 19.02 -8.82
CA VAL A 893 -38.01 18.74 -10.20
C VAL A 893 -38.54 20.01 -10.88
N THR A 894 -39.33 20.81 -10.16
CA THR A 894 -39.94 22.03 -10.74
C THR A 894 -38.96 23.18 -10.92
N THR A 895 -37.96 23.32 -10.04
CA THR A 895 -36.98 24.43 -10.10
C THR A 895 -35.60 24.02 -10.62
N GLY A 896 -35.39 22.73 -10.92
CA GLY A 896 -34.06 22.17 -11.23
C GLY A 896 -33.03 22.36 -10.11
N SER A 897 -33.48 22.68 -8.89
CA SER A 897 -32.63 23.17 -7.81
C SER A 897 -32.77 22.34 -6.54
N THR A 898 -31.65 22.03 -5.89
CA THR A 898 -31.66 21.44 -4.54
C THR A 898 -31.63 22.52 -3.47
N LYS A 899 -31.56 22.12 -2.20
CA LYS A 899 -31.36 23.06 -1.08
C LYS A 899 -30.10 23.92 -1.23
N TYR A 900 -29.01 23.35 -1.74
CA TYR A 900 -27.69 23.99 -1.79
C TYR A 900 -27.22 24.39 -3.20
N PHE A 901 -27.87 23.83 -4.23
CA PHE A 901 -27.66 24.21 -5.62
C PHE A 901 -28.94 24.88 -6.11
N LYS A 902 -29.01 26.20 -5.96
CA LYS A 902 -30.17 27.02 -6.31
C LYS A 902 -29.91 27.79 -7.60
N THR A 903 -30.84 27.72 -8.53
CA THR A 903 -30.98 28.64 -9.66
C THR A 903 -32.39 29.23 -9.63
N ASN A 904 -32.53 30.50 -9.99
CA ASN A 904 -33.83 31.14 -10.15
C ASN A 904 -33.97 31.52 -11.61
N THR A 905 -34.64 30.66 -12.38
CA THR A 905 -34.75 30.84 -13.82
C THR A 905 -35.92 30.04 -14.40
N ASP A 906 -36.50 30.61 -15.44
CA ASP A 906 -37.50 30.04 -16.35
C ASP A 906 -36.90 29.74 -17.75
N GLY A 907 -35.58 29.87 -17.89
CA GLY A 907 -34.85 29.65 -19.14
C GLY A 907 -34.68 28.17 -19.47
N VAL A 908 -34.14 27.89 -20.65
CA VAL A 908 -33.87 26.51 -21.11
C VAL A 908 -32.84 25.80 -20.23
N ASP A 909 -32.84 24.47 -20.26
CA ASP A 909 -31.93 23.63 -19.48
C ASP A 909 -30.45 23.95 -19.72
N ALA A 910 -29.62 23.73 -18.70
CA ALA A 910 -28.16 23.74 -18.84
C ALA A 910 -27.69 22.54 -19.68
N ASN A 911 -26.67 22.74 -20.52
CA ASN A 911 -26.19 21.73 -21.46
C ASN A 911 -24.69 21.46 -21.30
N ALA A 912 -24.34 20.35 -20.64
CA ALA A 912 -22.97 19.84 -20.55
C ALA A 912 -22.67 18.93 -21.77
N GLN A 913 -22.27 19.54 -22.88
CA GLN A 913 -22.11 18.88 -24.18
C GLN A 913 -20.73 18.24 -24.35
N GLY A 914 -19.67 18.87 -23.85
CA GLY A 914 -18.31 18.34 -23.89
C GLY A 914 -18.13 17.16 -22.93
N ALA A 915 -17.21 16.24 -23.24
CA ALA A 915 -16.83 15.18 -22.30
C ALA A 915 -16.30 15.79 -20.99
N ASP A 916 -16.68 15.24 -19.85
CA ASP A 916 -16.32 15.73 -18.50
C ASP A 916 -16.67 17.21 -18.25
N SER A 917 -17.63 17.76 -18.99
CA SER A 917 -18.04 19.16 -18.84
C SER A 917 -19.10 19.37 -17.76
N VAL A 918 -19.21 20.60 -17.27
CA VAL A 918 -20.20 21.00 -16.26
C VAL A 918 -20.90 22.28 -16.70
N ALA A 919 -22.22 22.27 -16.78
CA ALA A 919 -23.03 23.44 -17.12
C ALA A 919 -23.97 23.80 -15.94
N ILE A 920 -23.86 25.02 -15.42
CA ILE A 920 -24.59 25.49 -14.23
C ILE A 920 -25.34 26.78 -14.55
N GLY A 921 -26.66 26.73 -14.51
CA GLY A 921 -27.57 27.85 -14.81
C GLY A 921 -28.24 27.69 -16.17
N SER A 922 -29.44 28.24 -16.32
CA SER A 922 -30.24 28.13 -17.54
C SER A 922 -29.49 28.62 -18.78
N GLY A 923 -29.65 27.91 -19.90
CA GLY A 923 -29.00 28.24 -21.16
C GLY A 923 -27.48 28.21 -21.13
N SER A 924 -26.85 27.72 -20.05
CA SER A 924 -25.40 27.53 -20.02
C SER A 924 -25.01 26.35 -20.92
N ILE A 925 -23.92 26.49 -21.68
CA ILE A 925 -23.45 25.51 -22.65
C ILE A 925 -21.96 25.28 -22.40
N ALA A 926 -21.60 24.14 -21.83
CA ALA A 926 -20.22 23.70 -21.72
C ALA A 926 -19.90 22.78 -22.91
N ALA A 927 -19.44 23.36 -24.02
CA ALA A 927 -19.31 22.69 -25.31
C ALA A 927 -18.00 21.88 -25.44
N ALA A 928 -16.94 22.28 -24.74
CA ALA A 928 -15.62 21.68 -24.85
C ALA A 928 -15.30 20.67 -23.72
N GLU A 929 -14.31 19.82 -23.95
CA GLU A 929 -13.86 18.80 -22.98
C GLU A 929 -13.33 19.43 -21.68
N ASN A 930 -13.70 18.83 -20.55
CA ASN A 930 -13.29 19.26 -19.20
C ASN A 930 -13.52 20.77 -18.95
N SER A 931 -14.61 21.30 -19.51
CA SER A 931 -14.97 22.72 -19.41
C SER A 931 -16.12 22.97 -18.45
N VAL A 932 -16.16 24.16 -17.85
CA VAL A 932 -17.23 24.56 -16.93
C VAL A 932 -17.88 25.84 -17.41
N ALA A 933 -19.16 25.78 -17.75
CA ALA A 933 -19.98 26.97 -18.03
C ALA A 933 -20.76 27.36 -16.76
N LEU A 934 -20.28 28.39 -16.05
CA LEU A 934 -20.79 28.80 -14.75
C LEU A 934 -21.62 30.08 -14.85
N GLY A 935 -22.93 29.96 -14.65
CA GLY A 935 -23.90 31.05 -14.69
C GLY A 935 -24.85 30.97 -15.89
N THR A 936 -26.03 31.60 -15.77
CA THR A 936 -27.04 31.66 -16.84
C THR A 936 -26.44 32.18 -18.16
N ASN A 937 -26.69 31.47 -19.26
CA ASN A 937 -26.17 31.77 -20.60
C ASN A 937 -24.63 31.81 -20.73
N SER A 938 -23.89 31.21 -19.80
CA SER A 938 -22.43 31.06 -19.95
C SER A 938 -22.10 30.02 -21.02
N VAL A 939 -21.06 30.26 -21.80
CA VAL A 939 -20.59 29.36 -22.87
C VAL A 939 -19.12 29.06 -22.64
N ALA A 940 -18.77 27.79 -22.47
CA ALA A 940 -17.39 27.30 -22.38
C ALA A 940 -17.08 26.46 -23.62
N ASP A 941 -16.52 27.11 -24.65
CA ASP A 941 -16.24 26.56 -25.97
C ASP A 941 -14.76 26.20 -26.21
N GLU A 942 -13.93 26.29 -25.17
CA GLU A 942 -12.53 25.88 -25.16
C GLU A 942 -12.25 24.83 -24.08
N ALA A 943 -11.42 23.82 -24.39
CA ALA A 943 -11.15 22.70 -23.48
C ALA A 943 -10.36 23.14 -22.23
N ASN A 944 -10.63 22.53 -21.07
CA ASN A 944 -9.97 22.85 -19.80
C ASN A 944 -10.17 24.30 -19.32
N THR A 945 -11.32 24.91 -19.61
CA THR A 945 -11.63 26.29 -19.22
C THR A 945 -12.82 26.37 -18.27
N VAL A 946 -12.83 27.41 -17.43
CA VAL A 946 -14.01 27.81 -16.66
C VAL A 946 -14.51 29.12 -17.22
N SER A 947 -15.61 29.07 -17.96
CA SER A 947 -16.28 30.26 -18.47
C SER A 947 -17.32 30.77 -17.48
N VAL A 948 -17.21 32.04 -17.11
CA VAL A 948 -18.19 32.74 -16.27
C VAL A 948 -19.17 33.59 -17.08
N GLY A 949 -19.18 33.46 -18.41
CA GLY A 949 -20.04 34.26 -19.29
C GLY A 949 -19.98 33.79 -20.74
N SER A 950 -20.19 34.68 -21.69
CA SER A 950 -20.06 34.42 -23.13
C SER A 950 -19.29 35.55 -23.82
N SER A 951 -19.06 35.43 -25.13
CA SER A 951 -18.49 36.51 -25.94
C SER A 951 -19.37 37.77 -25.99
N THR A 952 -20.67 37.66 -25.71
CA THR A 952 -21.62 38.79 -25.70
C THR A 952 -21.95 39.31 -24.31
N GLN A 953 -21.75 38.50 -23.26
CA GLN A 953 -22.00 38.89 -21.87
C GLN A 953 -20.98 38.26 -20.92
N GLN A 954 -19.96 39.03 -20.56
CA GLN A 954 -18.95 38.60 -19.59
C GLN A 954 -19.43 38.86 -18.14
N ARG A 955 -18.83 38.17 -17.17
CA ARG A 955 -19.02 38.45 -15.74
C ARG A 955 -17.69 38.81 -15.09
N ARG A 956 -17.75 39.77 -14.17
CA ARG A 956 -16.64 40.04 -13.25
C ARG A 956 -16.57 38.92 -12.21
N ILE A 957 -15.36 38.47 -11.90
CA ILE A 957 -15.11 37.60 -10.76
C ILE A 957 -14.77 38.51 -9.57
N THR A 958 -15.63 38.54 -8.56
CA THR A 958 -15.53 39.44 -7.41
C THR A 958 -15.03 38.69 -6.17
N ASN A 959 -14.48 39.42 -5.19
CA ASN A 959 -13.93 38.84 -3.95
C ASN A 959 -12.76 37.85 -4.19
N VAL A 960 -11.97 38.09 -5.25
CA VAL A 960 -10.74 37.34 -5.52
C VAL A 960 -9.65 37.85 -4.58
N ALA A 961 -9.16 36.99 -3.69
CA ALA A 961 -8.02 37.28 -2.83
C ALA A 961 -6.75 37.54 -3.66
N ALA A 962 -5.73 38.13 -3.04
CA ALA A 962 -4.45 38.33 -3.74
C ALA A 962 -3.82 36.96 -4.03
N GLY A 963 -3.56 36.66 -5.30
CA GLY A 963 -2.91 35.42 -5.72
C GLY A 963 -1.50 35.31 -5.14
N VAL A 964 -1.12 34.13 -4.66
CA VAL A 964 0.19 33.90 -4.03
C VAL A 964 1.03 32.96 -4.89
N ASN A 965 0.45 31.87 -5.37
CA ASN A 965 1.12 30.93 -6.25
C ASN A 965 1.08 31.44 -7.70
N ASN A 966 1.99 30.95 -8.54
CA ASN A 966 2.07 31.34 -9.95
C ASN A 966 0.78 31.06 -10.75
N THR A 967 -0.05 30.12 -10.32
CA THR A 967 -1.31 29.72 -10.98
C THR A 967 -2.56 30.33 -10.35
N ASP A 968 -2.40 31.22 -9.35
CA ASP A 968 -3.53 31.90 -8.73
C ASP A 968 -3.97 33.09 -9.60
N ALA A 969 -5.27 33.42 -9.56
CA ALA A 969 -5.78 34.61 -10.25
C ALA A 969 -5.29 35.90 -9.57
N VAL A 970 -4.81 36.85 -10.37
CA VAL A 970 -4.40 38.17 -9.91
C VAL A 970 -5.62 39.07 -9.74
N ASN A 971 -5.75 39.74 -8.59
CA ASN A 971 -6.81 40.72 -8.39
C ASN A 971 -6.39 42.14 -8.82
N VAL A 972 -7.36 43.05 -8.93
CA VAL A 972 -7.10 44.45 -9.35
C VAL A 972 -6.14 45.19 -8.40
N ALA A 973 -6.11 44.82 -7.11
CA ALA A 973 -5.20 45.46 -6.15
C ALA A 973 -3.73 45.10 -6.42
N GLN A 974 -3.44 43.83 -6.74
CA GLN A 974 -2.11 43.38 -7.15
C GLN A 974 -1.66 44.02 -8.47
N LEU A 975 -2.55 44.12 -9.45
CA LEU A 975 -2.25 44.80 -10.71
C LEU A 975 -1.91 46.28 -10.48
N LYS A 976 -2.69 46.99 -9.66
CA LYS A 976 -2.41 48.39 -9.31
C LYS A 976 -1.11 48.56 -8.52
N ALA A 977 -0.80 47.62 -7.62
CA ALA A 977 0.47 47.64 -6.88
C ALA A 977 1.67 47.43 -7.82
N SER A 978 1.53 46.53 -8.82
CA SER A 978 2.55 46.32 -9.85
C SER A 978 2.68 47.54 -10.78
N GLU A 979 1.57 48.17 -11.16
CA GLU A 979 1.55 49.36 -12.02
C GLU A 979 2.18 50.57 -11.33
N ALA A 980 1.96 50.75 -10.02
CA ALA A 980 2.49 51.88 -9.25
C ALA A 980 4.02 51.99 -9.25
N GLY A 981 4.74 50.88 -9.50
CA GLY A 981 6.20 50.85 -9.64
C GLY A 981 6.72 50.95 -11.08
N SER A 982 5.84 51.03 -12.08
CA SER A 982 6.21 51.01 -13.50
C SER A 982 6.51 52.42 -14.00
N VAL A 983 7.71 52.63 -14.58
CA VAL A 983 8.02 53.88 -15.32
C VAL A 983 7.34 53.81 -16.68
N ARG A 984 6.42 54.73 -16.94
CA ARG A 984 5.58 54.74 -18.14
C ARG A 984 5.63 56.08 -18.83
N TYR A 985 5.57 56.04 -20.15
CA TYR A 985 5.21 57.21 -20.94
C TYR A 985 3.70 57.47 -20.82
N GLU A 986 3.31 58.73 -20.98
CA GLU A 986 1.90 59.09 -21.06
C GLU A 986 1.24 58.41 -22.26
N THR A 987 0.04 57.85 -22.04
CA THR A 987 -0.79 57.30 -23.13
C THR A 987 -1.87 58.31 -23.46
N ASN A 988 -1.89 58.76 -24.71
CA ASN A 988 -2.87 59.73 -25.20
C ASN A 988 -4.28 59.12 -25.20
N ALA A 989 -5.29 59.99 -25.30
CA ALA A 989 -6.70 59.57 -25.32
C ALA A 989 -7.06 58.64 -26.51
N ASP A 990 -6.26 58.63 -27.58
CA ASP A 990 -6.43 57.74 -28.74
C ASP A 990 -5.73 56.38 -28.59
N GLY A 991 -5.06 56.13 -27.45
CA GLY A 991 -4.32 54.91 -27.16
C GLY A 991 -2.87 54.89 -27.65
N SER A 992 -2.40 55.95 -28.32
CA SER A 992 -0.99 56.09 -28.70
C SER A 992 -0.11 56.47 -27.51
N VAL A 993 1.13 55.96 -27.48
CA VAL A 993 2.10 56.28 -26.42
C VAL A 993 2.91 57.51 -26.81
N ASN A 994 3.01 58.51 -25.93
CA ASN A 994 3.78 59.72 -26.16
C ASN A 994 5.24 59.56 -25.72
N TYR A 995 6.10 59.13 -26.64
CA TYR A 995 7.53 58.97 -26.38
C TYR A 995 8.34 60.26 -26.35
N SER A 996 7.76 61.42 -26.70
CA SER A 996 8.53 62.67 -26.77
C SER A 996 8.87 63.25 -25.41
N VAL A 997 8.16 62.84 -24.35
CA VAL A 997 8.39 63.28 -22.97
C VAL A 997 8.21 62.10 -22.03
N LEU A 998 9.24 61.80 -21.23
CA LEU A 998 9.15 60.85 -20.12
C LEU A 998 9.09 61.64 -18.81
N ASN A 999 7.88 61.81 -18.28
CA ASN A 999 7.68 62.48 -17.00
C ASN A 999 8.00 61.51 -15.87
N LEU A 1000 9.09 61.77 -15.16
CA LEU A 1000 9.43 61.06 -13.93
C LEU A 1000 8.87 61.83 -12.72
N GLY A 1001 8.94 61.23 -11.54
CA GLY A 1001 8.45 61.83 -10.29
C GLY A 1001 7.26 61.11 -9.70
N ASP A 1002 6.71 61.68 -8.63
CA ASP A 1002 5.56 61.12 -7.89
C ASP A 1002 4.19 61.56 -8.45
N GLY A 1003 4.18 62.29 -9.59
CA GLY A 1003 2.97 62.82 -10.20
C GLY A 1003 2.35 64.03 -9.49
N SER A 1004 2.94 64.50 -8.38
CA SER A 1004 2.46 65.65 -7.59
C SER A 1004 3.43 66.84 -7.56
N GLY A 1005 4.50 66.76 -8.36
CA GLY A 1005 5.52 67.80 -8.53
C GLY A 1005 6.90 67.42 -8.01
N GLY A 1006 7.06 66.26 -7.36
CA GLY A 1006 8.36 65.70 -6.99
C GLY A 1006 9.12 65.17 -8.21
N THR A 1007 10.46 65.26 -8.23
CA THR A 1007 11.31 64.80 -9.33
C THR A 1007 12.03 63.50 -8.99
N THR A 1008 12.22 62.59 -9.95
CA THR A 1008 13.02 61.36 -9.74
C THR A 1008 14.48 61.57 -10.13
N ARG A 1009 15.40 61.23 -9.23
CA ARG A 1009 16.83 61.12 -9.56
C ARG A 1009 17.07 59.81 -10.32
N ILE A 1010 17.46 59.90 -11.58
CA ILE A 1010 17.84 58.73 -12.37
C ILE A 1010 19.24 58.28 -11.93
N GLY A 1011 19.32 57.17 -11.20
CA GLY A 1011 20.57 56.50 -10.85
C GLY A 1011 21.13 55.71 -12.04
N ASN A 1012 22.40 55.30 -11.95
CA ASN A 1012 23.05 54.39 -12.92
C ASN A 1012 23.04 54.88 -14.37
N VAL A 1013 22.96 56.20 -14.57
CA VAL A 1013 23.13 56.83 -15.88
C VAL A 1013 24.62 56.76 -16.24
N SER A 1014 24.93 55.94 -17.24
CA SER A 1014 26.27 55.82 -17.81
C SER A 1014 26.76 57.16 -18.38
N ALA A 1015 28.07 57.29 -18.58
CA ALA A 1015 28.63 58.49 -19.18
C ALA A 1015 28.10 58.62 -20.63
N ALA A 1016 27.45 59.75 -20.94
CA ALA A 1016 26.99 60.11 -22.28
C ALA A 1016 28.12 59.99 -23.31
N VAL A 1017 27.88 59.22 -24.38
CA VAL A 1017 28.83 59.04 -25.48
C VAL A 1017 28.37 59.83 -26.71
N ASN A 1018 27.08 59.79 -27.01
CA ASN A 1018 26.46 60.56 -28.08
C ASN A 1018 25.86 61.88 -27.56
N ASP A 1019 25.67 62.85 -28.45
CA ASP A 1019 25.15 64.18 -28.11
C ASP A 1019 23.74 64.16 -27.47
N THR A 1020 22.95 63.10 -27.70
CA THR A 1020 21.59 62.94 -27.17
C THR A 1020 21.51 62.00 -25.96
N ASP A 1021 22.64 61.48 -25.47
CA ASP A 1021 22.66 60.65 -24.28
C ASP A 1021 22.52 61.53 -23.03
N ALA A 1022 21.91 60.99 -21.98
CA ALA A 1022 21.80 61.70 -20.71
C ALA A 1022 23.18 61.82 -20.05
N VAL A 1023 23.63 63.06 -19.80
CA VAL A 1023 24.93 63.34 -19.16
C VAL A 1023 24.86 63.00 -17.68
N ASN A 1024 25.85 62.24 -17.20
CA ASN A 1024 25.91 61.88 -15.79
C ASN A 1024 26.70 62.89 -14.95
N TYR A 1025 26.56 62.83 -13.63
CA TYR A 1025 27.14 63.82 -12.73
C TYR A 1025 28.68 63.81 -12.75
N ALA A 1026 29.32 62.67 -13.06
CA ALA A 1026 30.77 62.58 -13.18
C ALA A 1026 31.28 63.35 -14.41
N GLN A 1027 30.59 63.26 -15.56
CA GLN A 1027 30.93 64.04 -16.76
C GLN A 1027 30.74 65.55 -16.57
N LEU A 1028 29.67 65.97 -15.89
CA LEU A 1028 29.45 67.37 -15.58
C LEU A 1028 30.57 67.93 -14.69
N LYS A 1029 30.94 67.21 -13.62
CA LYS A 1029 32.08 67.59 -12.76
C LYS A 1029 33.40 67.69 -13.54
N ARG A 1030 33.68 66.73 -14.41
CA ARG A 1030 34.86 66.74 -15.28
C ARG A 1030 34.88 67.96 -16.21
N SER A 1031 33.74 68.32 -16.80
CA SER A 1031 33.64 69.53 -17.64
C SER A 1031 33.90 70.83 -16.86
N VAL A 1032 33.48 70.88 -15.58
CA VAL A 1032 33.73 72.02 -14.69
C VAL A 1032 35.20 72.08 -14.27
N GLU A 1033 35.83 70.94 -14.00
CA GLU A 1033 37.29 70.85 -13.75
C GLU A 1033 38.10 71.31 -14.97
N GLU A 1034 37.70 70.94 -16.18
CA GLU A 1034 38.29 71.40 -17.43
C GLU A 1034 38.12 72.92 -17.62
N ALA A 1035 36.93 73.48 -17.31
CA ALA A 1035 36.67 74.92 -17.36
C ALA A 1035 37.46 75.73 -16.31
N ASN A 1036 37.63 75.18 -15.10
CA ASN A 1036 38.47 75.78 -14.06
C ASN A 1036 39.95 75.79 -14.50
N THR A 1037 40.43 74.68 -15.07
CA THR A 1037 41.79 74.58 -15.63
C THR A 1037 42.03 75.63 -16.72
N TYR A 1038 41.04 75.86 -17.59
CA TYR A 1038 41.09 76.93 -18.60
C TYR A 1038 41.16 78.33 -17.97
N THR A 1039 40.40 78.57 -16.90
CA THR A 1039 40.39 79.85 -16.17
C THR A 1039 41.72 80.10 -15.47
N ASP A 1040 42.30 79.08 -14.83
CA ASP A 1040 43.62 79.15 -14.19
C ASP A 1040 44.72 79.45 -15.22
N GLN A 1041 44.64 78.84 -16.41
CA GLN A 1041 45.55 79.15 -17.53
C GLN A 1041 45.45 80.62 -17.97
N LYS A 1042 44.23 81.18 -18.08
CA LYS A 1042 44.02 82.59 -18.45
C LYS A 1042 44.44 83.58 -17.35
N MET A 1043 44.26 83.23 -16.09
CA MET A 1043 44.77 84.02 -14.95
C MET A 1043 46.30 83.99 -14.87
N GLY A 1044 46.94 82.87 -15.23
CA GLY A 1044 48.40 82.78 -15.41
C GLY A 1044 48.94 83.69 -16.51
N GLU A 1045 48.25 83.79 -17.65
CA GLU A 1045 48.57 84.74 -18.73
C GLU A 1045 48.43 86.21 -18.27
N MET A 1046 47.39 86.52 -17.48
CA MET A 1046 47.16 87.87 -16.92
C MET A 1046 48.26 88.28 -15.94
N ASN A 1047 48.71 87.36 -15.08
CA ASN A 1047 49.81 87.59 -14.13
C ASN A 1047 51.14 87.90 -14.84
N SER A 1048 51.40 87.26 -15.97
CA SER A 1048 52.58 87.55 -16.82
C SER A 1048 52.50 88.93 -17.48
N LYS A 1049 51.30 89.38 -17.83
CA LYS A 1049 51.05 90.72 -18.41
C LYS A 1049 51.26 91.83 -17.38
N ILE A 1050 50.93 91.59 -16.11
CA ILE A 1050 51.15 92.53 -14.99
C ILE A 1050 52.65 92.72 -14.71
N LYS A 1051 53.44 91.63 -14.68
CA LYS A 1051 54.92 91.72 -14.59
C LYS A 1051 55.54 92.52 -15.74
N GLY A 1052 54.98 92.41 -16.94
CA GLY A 1052 55.41 93.22 -18.10
C GLY A 1052 55.19 94.73 -17.92
N VAL A 1053 54.14 95.13 -17.19
CA VAL A 1053 53.86 96.56 -16.88
C VAL A 1053 54.82 97.07 -15.79
N GLU A 1054 55.10 96.26 -14.76
CA GLU A 1054 56.06 96.62 -13.70
C GLU A 1054 57.48 96.85 -14.25
N ASN A 1055 57.93 96.02 -15.19
CA ASN A 1055 59.25 96.17 -15.83
C ASN A 1055 59.31 97.43 -16.72
N LYS A 1056 58.28 97.72 -17.53
CA LYS A 1056 58.22 98.95 -18.33
C LYS A 1056 58.22 100.23 -17.49
N MET A 1057 57.49 100.23 -16.38
CA MET A 1057 57.45 101.37 -15.46
C MET A 1057 58.82 101.61 -14.81
N SER A 1058 59.53 100.55 -14.43
CA SER A 1058 60.88 100.62 -13.88
C SER A 1058 61.89 101.17 -14.91
N GLY A 1059 61.79 100.76 -16.17
CA GLY A 1059 62.62 101.30 -17.28
C GLY A 1059 62.36 102.78 -17.59
N GLY A 1060 61.11 103.25 -17.44
CA GLY A 1060 60.76 104.67 -17.58
C GLY A 1060 61.43 105.56 -16.52
N ILE A 1061 61.48 105.10 -15.27
CA ILE A 1061 62.15 105.82 -14.17
C ILE A 1061 63.67 105.85 -14.37
N ALA A 1062 64.27 104.74 -14.82
CA ALA A 1062 65.69 104.70 -15.17
C ALA A 1062 66.05 105.73 -16.26
N SER A 1063 65.19 105.92 -17.26
CA SER A 1063 65.36 106.95 -18.31
C SER A 1063 65.34 108.38 -17.76
N ALA A 1064 64.42 108.69 -16.85
CA ALA A 1064 64.35 110.01 -16.24
C ALA A 1064 65.61 110.32 -15.41
N MET A 1065 66.15 109.32 -14.68
CA MET A 1065 67.41 109.49 -13.94
C MET A 1065 68.61 109.68 -14.88
N ALA A 1066 68.65 108.97 -16.02
CA ALA A 1066 69.68 109.16 -17.02
C ALA A 1066 69.66 110.58 -17.62
N MET A 1067 68.47 111.16 -17.89
CA MET A 1067 68.38 112.55 -18.39
C MET A 1067 68.86 113.59 -17.38
N ALA A 1068 68.54 113.38 -16.10
CA ALA A 1068 68.93 114.31 -15.03
C ALA A 1068 70.47 114.40 -14.87
N GLY A 1069 71.19 113.32 -15.18
CA GLY A 1069 72.65 113.25 -15.09
C GLY A 1069 73.42 113.94 -16.22
N LEU A 1070 72.77 114.47 -17.26
CA LEU A 1070 73.43 115.10 -18.41
C LEU A 1070 73.96 116.51 -18.09
N PRO A 1071 75.29 116.77 -18.16
CA PRO A 1071 75.86 118.11 -17.96
C PRO A 1071 75.42 119.12 -19.03
N GLN A 1072 75.34 120.41 -18.66
CA GLN A 1072 75.03 121.52 -19.58
C GLN A 1072 76.26 122.41 -19.87
N ALA A 1073 76.31 123.00 -21.06
CA ALA A 1073 77.29 124.02 -21.43
C ALA A 1073 77.16 125.28 -20.53
N TYR A 1074 78.30 125.88 -20.15
CA TYR A 1074 78.34 127.00 -19.19
C TYR A 1074 79.12 128.24 -19.68
N ALA A 1075 79.76 128.19 -20.85
CA ALA A 1075 80.55 129.29 -21.41
C ALA A 1075 79.83 129.94 -22.61
N PRO A 1076 79.80 131.28 -22.74
CA PRO A 1076 79.15 131.98 -23.86
C PRO A 1076 79.72 131.55 -25.23
N GLY A 1077 78.83 131.19 -26.16
CA GLY A 1077 79.19 130.70 -27.51
C GLY A 1077 79.56 129.21 -27.59
N ALA A 1078 79.58 128.47 -26.47
CA ALA A 1078 79.96 127.06 -26.45
C ALA A 1078 78.78 126.10 -26.64
N ASN A 1079 79.04 125.00 -27.37
CA ASN A 1079 78.15 123.86 -27.55
C ASN A 1079 78.71 122.64 -26.81
N MET A 1080 77.86 121.85 -26.16
CA MET A 1080 78.24 120.63 -25.45
C MET A 1080 77.31 119.49 -25.84
N THR A 1081 77.90 118.35 -26.21
CA THR A 1081 77.21 117.06 -26.33
C THR A 1081 77.57 116.21 -25.12
N SER A 1082 76.58 115.68 -24.41
CA SER A 1082 76.76 114.88 -23.20
C SER A 1082 76.02 113.54 -23.33
N ILE A 1083 76.53 112.55 -22.60
CA ILE A 1083 75.91 111.23 -22.45
C ILE A 1083 75.89 110.88 -20.96
N ALA A 1084 74.81 110.30 -20.48
CA ALA A 1084 74.63 109.89 -19.08
C ALA A 1084 73.85 108.58 -18.99
N GLY A 1085 74.07 107.81 -17.93
CA GLY A 1085 73.36 106.56 -17.66
C GLY A 1085 72.61 106.62 -16.32
N GLY A 1086 71.51 105.88 -16.22
CA GLY A 1086 70.69 105.73 -15.01
C GLY A 1086 70.19 104.30 -14.85
N THR A 1087 69.99 103.83 -13.61
CA THR A 1087 69.51 102.47 -13.31
C THR A 1087 68.50 102.47 -12.17
N PHE A 1088 67.38 101.75 -12.29
CA PHE A 1088 66.32 101.63 -11.28
C PHE A 1088 65.66 100.24 -11.32
N ASN A 1089 65.56 99.55 -10.18
CA ASN A 1089 64.93 98.23 -10.02
C ASN A 1089 65.32 97.19 -11.11
N GLY A 1090 66.61 97.11 -11.44
CA GLY A 1090 67.14 96.15 -12.43
C GLY A 1090 67.07 96.62 -13.88
N GLU A 1091 66.38 97.73 -14.17
CA GLU A 1091 66.32 98.34 -15.50
C GLU A 1091 67.35 99.47 -15.63
N SER A 1092 67.98 99.56 -16.81
CA SER A 1092 69.04 100.53 -17.14
C SER A 1092 68.60 101.44 -18.28
N ALA A 1093 69.06 102.69 -18.29
CA ALA A 1093 68.80 103.62 -19.38
C ALA A 1093 70.00 104.50 -19.70
N VAL A 1094 70.08 104.90 -20.96
CA VAL A 1094 71.12 105.77 -21.51
C VAL A 1094 70.46 107.00 -22.10
N ALA A 1095 71.00 108.17 -21.76
CA ALA A 1095 70.57 109.47 -22.21
C ALA A 1095 71.68 110.17 -22.98
N ILE A 1096 71.33 110.86 -24.06
CA ILE A 1096 72.23 111.72 -24.84
C ILE A 1096 71.59 113.10 -24.89
N GLY A 1097 72.37 114.15 -24.62
CA GLY A 1097 71.91 115.52 -24.69
C GLY A 1097 72.88 116.43 -25.43
N VAL A 1098 72.32 117.47 -26.04
CA VAL A 1098 73.08 118.61 -26.59
C VAL A 1098 72.60 119.87 -25.91
N SER A 1099 73.54 120.71 -25.48
CA SER A 1099 73.24 122.01 -24.89
C SER A 1099 74.14 123.10 -25.46
N MET A 1100 73.60 124.31 -25.56
CA MET A 1100 74.26 125.48 -26.16
C MET A 1100 74.00 126.72 -25.31
N VAL A 1101 75.01 127.58 -25.17
CA VAL A 1101 74.86 128.93 -24.60
C VAL A 1101 75.10 129.97 -25.70
N SER A 1102 74.17 130.92 -25.87
CA SER A 1102 74.26 131.99 -26.89
C SER A 1102 75.53 132.83 -26.72
N GLU A 1103 76.09 133.39 -27.81
CA GLU A 1103 77.33 134.18 -27.79
C GLU A 1103 77.32 135.40 -26.86
N SER A 1104 76.14 135.98 -26.57
CA SER A 1104 75.99 137.07 -25.59
C SER A 1104 75.95 136.60 -24.13
N GLY A 1105 75.96 135.29 -23.88
CA GLY A 1105 75.89 134.66 -22.56
C GLY A 1105 74.51 134.60 -21.92
N GLY A 1106 73.46 135.14 -22.55
CA GLY A 1106 72.13 135.27 -21.95
C GLY A 1106 71.22 134.03 -22.06
N TRP A 1107 71.25 133.28 -23.16
CA TRP A 1107 70.35 132.12 -23.36
C TRP A 1107 71.08 130.78 -23.31
N VAL A 1108 70.46 129.77 -22.67
CA VAL A 1108 70.89 128.38 -22.62
C VAL A 1108 69.78 127.48 -23.19
N TYR A 1109 70.10 126.65 -24.18
CA TYR A 1109 69.20 125.65 -24.75
C TYR A 1109 69.73 124.25 -24.44
N LYS A 1110 68.84 123.30 -24.13
CA LYS A 1110 69.16 121.89 -23.90
C LYS A 1110 68.13 120.98 -24.55
N LEU A 1111 68.58 120.08 -25.41
CA LEU A 1111 67.80 118.98 -25.99
C LEU A 1111 68.39 117.67 -25.48
N GLN A 1112 67.56 116.75 -25.01
CA GLN A 1112 67.98 115.45 -24.49
C GLN A 1112 67.03 114.34 -24.93
N GLY A 1113 67.58 113.17 -25.20
CA GLY A 1113 66.83 111.96 -25.57
C GLY A 1113 67.40 110.73 -24.88
N THR A 1114 66.56 109.74 -24.59
CA THR A 1114 66.95 108.51 -23.88
C THR A 1114 66.36 107.25 -24.49
N SER A 1115 67.00 106.13 -24.16
CA SER A 1115 66.54 104.76 -24.40
C SER A 1115 66.79 103.93 -23.14
N ASN A 1116 65.89 103.00 -22.80
CA ASN A 1116 66.05 102.06 -21.67
C ASN A 1116 66.19 100.58 -22.10
N SER A 1117 66.49 99.70 -21.15
CA SER A 1117 66.65 98.24 -21.30
C SER A 1117 65.36 97.49 -21.65
N GLN A 1118 64.20 98.14 -21.56
CA GLN A 1118 62.93 97.63 -22.08
C GLN A 1118 62.67 98.06 -23.55
N GLY A 1119 63.58 98.84 -24.14
CA GLY A 1119 63.51 99.29 -25.53
C GLY A 1119 62.61 100.51 -25.78
N ASP A 1120 62.16 101.20 -24.73
CA ASP A 1120 61.34 102.42 -24.85
C ASP A 1120 62.22 103.68 -24.97
N TYR A 1121 61.78 104.66 -25.76
CA TYR A 1121 62.49 105.91 -26.06
C TYR A 1121 61.73 107.15 -25.57
N SER A 1122 62.44 108.19 -25.11
CA SER A 1122 61.82 109.45 -24.69
C SER A 1122 62.73 110.66 -24.99
N ALA A 1123 62.17 111.85 -25.22
CA ALA A 1123 62.92 113.07 -25.53
C ALA A 1123 62.33 114.30 -24.84
N ALA A 1124 63.19 115.25 -24.46
CA ALA A 1124 62.84 116.50 -23.80
C ALA A 1124 63.70 117.66 -24.32
N ILE A 1125 63.12 118.85 -24.43
CA ILE A 1125 63.83 120.09 -24.80
C ILE A 1125 63.49 121.21 -23.81
N GLY A 1126 64.48 122.01 -23.42
CA GLY A 1126 64.33 123.14 -22.52
C GLY A 1126 65.19 124.32 -22.95
N ALA A 1127 64.72 125.54 -22.66
CA ALA A 1127 65.43 126.79 -22.90
C ALA A 1127 65.32 127.68 -21.67
N GLY A 1128 66.42 128.27 -21.21
CA GLY A 1128 66.47 129.18 -20.07
C GLY A 1128 67.26 130.45 -20.39
N PHE A 1129 66.84 131.59 -19.86
CA PHE A 1129 67.53 132.87 -19.96
C PHE A 1129 68.13 133.23 -18.61
N GLN A 1130 69.41 133.59 -18.57
CA GLN A 1130 70.12 134.07 -17.39
C GLN A 1130 70.46 135.55 -17.57
N TRP A 1131 70.19 136.37 -16.56
CA TRP A 1131 70.39 137.83 -16.56
C TRP A 1131 71.44 138.28 -15.54
#